data_AF-A0A2G8Y7A1-F1
#
_entry.id   AF-A0A2G8Y7A1-F1
#
_cell.length_a   1.000
_cell.length_b   1.000
_cell.length_c   1.000
_cell.angle_alpha   90.00
_cell.angle_beta   90.00
_cell.angle_gamma   90.00
#
_symmetry.space_group_name_H-M   'P 1'
#
loop_
_entity.id
_entity.type
_entity.pdbx_description
1 polymer ?
#
loop_
_entity_poly.entity_id
_entity_poly.type
_entity_poly.pdbx_seq_one_letter_code
_entity_poly.pdbx_strand_id
1 'polypeptide(L)'
;MVEAIPEKPFPLDLESLIYLLPSMQIRRKKIQAVLPADCYVVSLTNFPTLGALVSDLDASTDSEKNQNGGSRGDTNETGGGTHEGQRATNSGILKPGDFAFPAAVPDPFRGCSRSIFVGDEVIQKHPRFRTLTANIRERRGKKVDITVPLFQDVCTFPRADRIDGSRTPAGDSAKAKTLHEQEYRRQLMMEGKTLHDGRSIYMDHMVFGMGMHCAQATFGCPSLSDARYLYDQLGVLAPLWLSLTAATPFLRGLVAATDTRWATIAGAVDCRTSKESRALPKSRYGAFSLYIGDHGSLHDHIDFYNDIPAPVNRRAYAALIASGVDPVLARHVAFLFVRDPMVIFRDKLVDCQGEEEEEAIRRLEAEARVDWAVDVYDGKYQTTADFENLQSTNWNSVRFKPPPSFNQFVGQAVGQTSKPVTAHEGGTQNEFTETNERRQLRNEDKESPGATAQRLCRSGTTGPTVECWRVEFRTPEIQLSDFENAACIALITVFVQVLLEERFDLYIPMSLNDENMRRSSQLNSILTQKFWFRKDIRSSSSDRSFEEFYLHEILFGVPVVPGRQTPAVALVPACLAYMERRLPSGSPYAAAQLLEFFDFLRHRTQGIVPTNATFLRAYLAAHPDYKHDSVVSRTISFGVCDLAAKIGHGTVRIPELFGPFAHRVGMRISDDESIQAYGDFSKPLVTADFPCPLGGFLASVREQHCEKGPAEAEPHSSVSGMNQKTPENLLCNHSAGASFSPEKYGLCLSRRTKMDPPQSDPGLSFYLGGRVPLTLQKAWKSQQIQRFFDFRNENSISKMEMREFRIHKDVWNPVREFRGSSHRPITTNKAESTWAWMLSTAVGGPDTDTGASDENGSTSCPSLGEIGDISDEAQAEKRYNGAREQEGACSQG
;
A
#
# COMPACT_ATOMS: atom_id res chain seq x y z
N MET A 1 -3.70 -3.02 -16.23
CA MET A 1 -3.99 -2.65 -14.82
C MET A 1 -5.15 -1.67 -14.82
N VAL A 2 -5.95 -1.64 -13.75
CA VAL A 2 -7.03 -0.66 -13.56
C VAL A 2 -6.88 -0.04 -12.17
N GLU A 3 -6.90 1.28 -12.10
CA GLU A 3 -7.01 2.04 -10.85
C GLU A 3 -8.40 2.64 -10.78
N ALA A 4 -9.07 2.52 -9.64
CA ALA A 4 -10.43 3.03 -9.47
C ALA A 4 -10.61 3.64 -8.08
N ILE A 5 -11.20 4.83 -8.04
CA ILE A 5 -11.49 5.62 -6.83
C ILE A 5 -13.00 5.92 -6.73
N PRO A 6 -13.55 6.26 -5.56
CA PRO A 6 -14.89 6.82 -5.50
C PRO A 6 -14.95 8.15 -6.28
N GLU A 7 -16.09 8.44 -6.90
CA GLU A 7 -16.31 9.67 -7.68
C GLU A 7 -16.17 10.93 -6.82
N LYS A 8 -16.64 10.87 -5.57
CA LYS A 8 -16.50 11.94 -4.57
C LYS A 8 -15.72 11.41 -3.36
N PRO A 9 -14.90 12.25 -2.71
CA PRO A 9 -14.29 11.89 -1.44
C PRO A 9 -15.37 11.52 -0.41
N PHE A 10 -15.10 10.50 0.41
CA PHE A 10 -15.96 10.21 1.55
C PHE A 10 -15.85 11.34 2.59
N PRO A 11 -16.96 11.76 3.20
CA PRO A 11 -16.89 12.55 4.42
C PRO A 11 -16.08 11.82 5.50
N LEU A 12 -15.30 12.56 6.28
CA LEU A 12 -14.49 12.00 7.37
C LEU A 12 -15.34 11.84 8.64
N ASP A 13 -16.42 11.07 8.55
CA ASP A 13 -17.28 10.68 9.66
C ASP A 13 -17.45 9.15 9.73
N LEU A 14 -17.84 8.64 10.90
CA LEU A 14 -17.94 7.20 11.15
C LEU A 14 -19.10 6.52 10.40
N GLU A 15 -20.20 7.22 10.14
CA GLU A 15 -21.36 6.64 9.46
C GLU A 15 -21.09 6.45 7.97
N SER A 16 -20.40 7.39 7.34
CA SER A 16 -20.01 7.32 5.93
C SER A 16 -19.12 6.12 5.60
N LEU A 17 -18.45 5.51 6.58
CA LEU A 17 -17.59 4.35 6.37
C LEU A 17 -18.35 3.08 5.93
N ILE A 18 -19.66 3.02 6.14
CA ILE A 18 -20.48 1.89 5.66
C ILE A 18 -20.48 1.76 4.14
N TYR A 19 -20.22 2.86 3.43
CA TYR A 19 -20.18 2.91 1.97
C TYR A 19 -18.84 2.45 1.39
N LEU A 20 -17.81 2.21 2.20
CA LEU A 20 -16.50 1.77 1.70
C LEU A 20 -16.60 0.45 0.94
N LEU A 21 -17.16 -0.58 1.58
CA LEU A 21 -17.30 -1.91 0.99
C LEU A 21 -18.19 -1.88 -0.26
N PRO A 22 -19.41 -1.31 -0.22
CA PRO A 22 -20.23 -1.17 -1.42
C PRO A 22 -19.51 -0.40 -2.53
N SER A 23 -18.83 0.70 -2.24
CA SER A 23 -18.09 1.47 -3.24
C SER A 23 -17.00 0.64 -3.95
N MET A 24 -16.27 -0.21 -3.22
CA MET A 24 -15.27 -1.12 -3.82
C MET A 24 -15.95 -2.14 -4.75
N GLN A 25 -17.05 -2.72 -4.28
CA GLN A 25 -17.84 -3.72 -4.98
C GLN A 25 -18.48 -3.16 -6.29
N ILE A 26 -19.00 -1.93 -6.26
CA ILE A 26 -19.52 -1.24 -7.47
C ILE A 26 -18.41 -1.06 -8.49
N ARG A 27 -17.22 -0.60 -8.06
CA ARG A 27 -16.07 -0.42 -8.95
C ARG A 27 -15.69 -1.73 -9.64
N ARG A 28 -15.57 -2.82 -8.87
CA ARG A 28 -15.32 -4.16 -9.44
C ARG A 28 -16.36 -4.55 -10.47
N LYS A 29 -17.65 -4.42 -10.12
CA LYS A 29 -18.76 -4.77 -11.00
C LYS A 29 -18.75 -3.96 -12.30
N LYS A 30 -18.51 -2.64 -12.22
CA LYS A 30 -18.41 -1.75 -13.39
C LYS A 30 -17.24 -2.11 -14.29
N ILE A 31 -16.08 -2.44 -13.70
CA ILE A 31 -14.93 -2.91 -14.46
C ILE A 31 -15.26 -4.25 -15.13
N GLN A 32 -15.79 -5.21 -14.38
CA GLN A 32 -16.11 -6.54 -14.91
C GLN A 32 -17.14 -6.49 -16.06
N ALA A 33 -18.10 -5.56 -16.00
CA ALA A 33 -19.13 -5.39 -17.01
C ALA A 33 -18.60 -4.91 -18.38
N VAL A 34 -17.43 -4.28 -18.42
CA VAL A 34 -16.82 -3.77 -19.68
C VAL A 34 -15.69 -4.66 -20.19
N LEU A 35 -15.31 -5.71 -19.44
CA LEU A 35 -14.29 -6.66 -19.88
C LEU A 35 -14.88 -7.65 -20.92
N PRO A 36 -14.07 -8.14 -21.87
CA PRO A 36 -14.47 -9.22 -22.77
C PRO A 36 -14.90 -10.48 -22.01
N ALA A 37 -15.63 -11.36 -22.69
CA ALA A 37 -15.86 -12.72 -22.19
C ALA A 37 -14.51 -13.38 -21.84
N ASP A 38 -14.49 -14.18 -20.77
CA ASP A 38 -13.30 -14.87 -20.25
C ASP A 38 -12.19 -13.96 -19.66
N CYS A 39 -12.42 -12.65 -19.55
CA CYS A 39 -11.55 -11.73 -18.83
C CYS A 39 -12.12 -11.39 -17.45
N TYR A 40 -11.30 -11.50 -16.39
CA TYR A 40 -11.72 -11.25 -15.02
C TYR A 40 -10.88 -10.15 -14.36
N VAL A 41 -11.55 -9.23 -13.66
CA VAL A 41 -10.86 -8.27 -12.79
C VAL A 41 -10.49 -8.94 -11.46
N VAL A 42 -9.22 -8.89 -11.10
CA VAL A 42 -8.69 -9.48 -9.86
C VAL A 42 -7.96 -8.45 -9.03
N SER A 43 -8.08 -8.56 -7.71
CA SER A 43 -7.26 -7.79 -6.78
C SER A 43 -6.07 -8.64 -6.33
N LEU A 44 -5.01 -8.63 -7.11
CA LEU A 44 -3.78 -9.37 -6.82
C LEU A 44 -2.60 -8.41 -6.81
N THR A 45 -1.76 -8.43 -5.77
CA THR A 45 -0.64 -7.48 -5.67
C THR A 45 0.35 -7.60 -6.83
N ASN A 46 0.62 -8.81 -7.31
CA ASN A 46 1.50 -9.03 -8.46
C ASN A 46 1.01 -10.23 -9.29
N PHE A 47 1.19 -10.18 -10.61
CA PHE A 47 0.96 -11.33 -11.46
C PHE A 47 2.10 -12.37 -11.28
N PRO A 48 1.83 -13.61 -10.82
CA PRO A 48 2.88 -14.50 -10.30
C PRO A 48 4.00 -14.82 -11.29
N THR A 49 3.65 -14.99 -12.57
CA THR A 49 4.54 -15.41 -13.65
C THR A 49 4.91 -14.29 -14.62
N LEU A 50 4.79 -13.02 -14.19
CA LEU A 50 5.17 -11.86 -14.99
C LEU A 50 6.62 -12.00 -15.45
N GLY A 51 6.87 -11.95 -16.76
CA GLY A 51 8.21 -12.08 -17.34
C GLY A 51 8.95 -13.41 -17.05
N ALA A 52 8.25 -14.46 -16.65
CA ALA A 52 8.85 -15.76 -16.39
C ALA A 52 9.12 -16.54 -17.69
N LEU A 53 10.22 -17.28 -17.72
CA LEU A 53 10.49 -18.38 -18.66
C LEU A 53 9.96 -19.67 -18.02
N VAL A 54 8.80 -20.16 -18.43
CA VAL A 54 8.25 -21.38 -17.84
C VAL A 54 8.38 -22.51 -18.85
N SER A 55 9.43 -23.30 -18.73
CA SER A 55 9.51 -24.56 -19.42
C SER A 55 8.80 -25.64 -18.59
N ASP A 56 7.72 -26.22 -19.12
CA ASP A 56 7.26 -27.54 -18.67
C ASP A 56 8.29 -28.57 -19.17
N LEU A 57 9.48 -28.60 -18.57
CA LEU A 57 10.52 -29.57 -18.91
C LEU A 57 10.22 -30.89 -18.19
N ASP A 58 9.36 -31.69 -18.84
CA ASP A 58 9.60 -33.12 -19.00
C ASP A 58 10.31 -33.34 -20.33
N ALA A 59 11.62 -33.15 -20.37
CA ALA A 59 12.45 -33.72 -21.42
C ALA A 59 13.88 -33.93 -20.90
N SER A 60 14.27 -35.21 -20.86
CA SER A 60 15.63 -35.77 -20.76
C SER A 60 16.19 -36.17 -19.38
N THR A 61 15.79 -37.36 -18.93
CA THR A 61 16.73 -38.34 -18.31
C THR A 61 16.52 -39.77 -18.83
N ASP A 62 16.11 -39.96 -20.10
CA ASP A 62 15.94 -41.32 -20.66
C ASP A 62 16.45 -41.52 -22.11
N SER A 63 17.26 -40.60 -22.65
CA SER A 63 17.81 -40.74 -24.01
C SER A 63 19.33 -40.93 -24.06
N GLU A 64 19.91 -41.61 -23.06
CA GLU A 64 21.30 -42.11 -23.12
C GLU A 64 21.37 -43.65 -23.07
N LYS A 65 20.47 -44.34 -23.77
CA LYS A 65 20.67 -45.75 -24.15
C LYS A 65 20.02 -46.03 -25.49
N ASN A 66 20.71 -45.68 -26.58
CA ASN A 66 20.76 -46.43 -27.84
C ASN A 66 21.50 -45.62 -28.90
N GLN A 67 22.82 -45.55 -28.80
CA GLN A 67 23.66 -45.45 -29.98
C GLN A 67 24.23 -46.83 -30.26
N ASN A 68 23.61 -47.54 -31.19
CA ASN A 68 24.30 -48.54 -32.00
C ASN A 68 23.51 -48.84 -33.28
N GLY A 69 24.14 -48.51 -34.41
CA GLY A 69 23.92 -49.20 -35.69
C GLY A 69 23.14 -48.44 -36.75
N GLY A 70 23.79 -48.24 -37.91
CA GLY A 70 23.10 -48.39 -39.21
C GLY A 70 23.14 -47.18 -40.13
N SER A 71 24.01 -47.27 -41.14
CA SER A 71 24.23 -46.33 -42.24
C SER A 71 23.21 -46.47 -43.39
N ARG A 72 23.17 -45.42 -44.24
CA ARG A 72 22.77 -45.34 -45.67
C ARG A 72 21.31 -45.07 -46.07
N GLY A 73 21.16 -44.07 -46.95
CA GLY A 73 20.24 -44.13 -48.10
C GLY A 73 19.61 -42.80 -48.53
N ASP A 74 20.24 -42.10 -49.49
CA ASP A 74 19.64 -41.04 -50.30
C ASP A 74 18.49 -41.57 -51.20
N THR A 75 17.45 -40.76 -51.46
CA THR A 75 17.03 -40.25 -52.79
C THR A 75 15.54 -39.84 -52.88
N ASN A 76 15.36 -38.61 -53.39
CA ASN A 76 14.37 -38.08 -54.35
C ASN A 76 12.83 -38.25 -54.23
N GLU A 77 12.19 -37.08 -54.30
CA GLU A 77 11.23 -36.62 -55.33
C GLU A 77 9.72 -36.43 -55.02
N THR A 78 9.32 -35.16 -55.25
CA THR A 78 8.07 -34.64 -55.86
C THR A 78 6.76 -34.53 -55.08
N GLY A 79 6.25 -33.28 -55.02
CA GLY A 79 4.90 -32.98 -55.51
C GLY A 79 3.88 -32.41 -54.51
N GLY A 80 3.54 -31.12 -54.68
CA GLY A 80 2.14 -30.67 -54.64
C GLY A 80 1.55 -30.12 -53.34
N GLY A 81 1.57 -28.79 -53.21
CA GLY A 81 0.39 -27.96 -52.95
C GLY A 81 -0.47 -28.13 -51.69
N THR A 82 -0.63 -26.99 -51.00
CA THR A 82 -1.82 -26.48 -50.29
C THR A 82 -1.85 -26.53 -48.75
N HIS A 83 -2.24 -25.35 -48.21
CA HIS A 83 -2.68 -25.04 -46.85
C HIS A 83 -1.63 -25.02 -45.73
N GLU A 84 -0.94 -23.88 -45.59
CA GLU A 84 -0.38 -23.45 -44.30
C GLU A 84 -1.50 -23.00 -43.35
N GLY A 85 -2.23 -23.98 -42.81
CA GLY A 85 -2.77 -23.86 -41.47
C GLY A 85 -1.68 -24.33 -40.50
N GLN A 86 -0.82 -23.43 -40.04
CA GLN A 86 0.13 -23.74 -38.98
C GLN A 86 -0.64 -24.00 -37.69
N ARG A 87 -1.01 -25.26 -37.51
CA ARG A 87 -1.38 -25.86 -36.23
C ARG A 87 -0.12 -25.79 -35.38
N ALA A 88 -0.05 -24.78 -34.51
CA ALA A 88 1.04 -24.59 -33.57
C ALA A 88 1.29 -25.90 -32.82
N THR A 89 2.39 -26.56 -33.12
CA THR A 89 2.89 -27.68 -32.33
C THR A 89 3.36 -27.07 -31.01
N ASN A 90 2.56 -27.28 -29.96
CA ASN A 90 2.86 -26.92 -28.57
C ASN A 90 4.22 -27.51 -28.15
N SER A 91 5.29 -26.73 -28.27
CA SER A 91 6.42 -26.87 -27.36
C SER A 91 5.95 -26.31 -26.02
N GLY A 92 5.87 -27.13 -24.96
CA GLY A 92 5.47 -26.74 -23.60
C GLY A 92 6.42 -25.75 -22.91
N ILE A 93 7.19 -24.97 -23.67
CA ILE A 93 8.12 -23.96 -23.19
C ILE A 93 7.51 -22.59 -23.45
N LEU A 94 7.01 -21.96 -22.40
CA LEU A 94 6.60 -20.56 -22.41
C LEU A 94 7.84 -19.66 -22.44
N LYS A 95 7.85 -18.75 -23.40
CA LYS A 95 8.87 -17.72 -23.55
C LYS A 95 8.55 -16.53 -22.64
N PRO A 96 9.54 -15.71 -22.26
CA PRO A 96 9.25 -14.46 -21.57
C PRO A 96 8.35 -13.63 -22.49
N GLY A 97 7.16 -13.27 -22.01
CA GLY A 97 6.13 -12.56 -22.78
C GLY A 97 4.80 -13.30 -22.92
N ASP A 98 4.79 -14.62 -22.81
CA ASP A 98 3.58 -15.45 -22.98
C ASP A 98 2.57 -15.34 -21.82
N PHE A 99 2.88 -14.52 -20.81
CA PHE A 99 1.98 -14.18 -19.71
C PHE A 99 0.87 -13.19 -20.09
N ALA A 100 0.99 -12.52 -21.24
CA ALA A 100 0.04 -11.52 -21.72
C ALA A 100 -0.59 -11.95 -23.06
N PHE A 101 -1.75 -11.37 -23.39
CA PHE A 101 -2.39 -11.51 -24.70
C PHE A 101 -2.70 -10.12 -25.30
N PRO A 102 -2.17 -9.77 -26.50
CA PRO A 102 -1.12 -10.52 -27.22
C PRO A 102 0.17 -10.63 -26.38
N ALA A 103 1.06 -11.56 -26.74
CA ALA A 103 2.30 -11.80 -26.01
C ALA A 103 3.17 -10.54 -25.94
N ALA A 104 3.69 -10.22 -24.76
CA ALA A 104 4.57 -9.07 -24.52
C ALA A 104 6.04 -9.47 -24.72
N VAL A 105 6.45 -9.62 -25.97
CA VAL A 105 7.76 -10.18 -26.34
C VAL A 105 8.90 -9.19 -26.05
N PRO A 106 9.95 -9.58 -25.30
CA PRO A 106 11.06 -8.70 -24.99
C PRO A 106 11.86 -8.27 -26.23
N ASP A 107 12.18 -6.97 -26.32
CA ASP A 107 13.15 -6.42 -27.27
C ASP A 107 14.28 -5.69 -26.50
N PRO A 108 15.39 -6.37 -26.19
CA PRO A 108 16.47 -5.79 -25.41
C PRO A 108 17.29 -4.74 -26.17
N PHE A 109 17.08 -4.57 -27.47
CA PHE A 109 17.84 -3.64 -28.31
C PHE A 109 17.07 -2.35 -28.57
N ARG A 110 15.78 -2.45 -28.91
CA ARG A 110 14.94 -1.30 -29.30
C ARG A 110 13.90 -0.91 -28.26
N GLY A 111 13.54 -1.82 -27.34
CA GLY A 111 12.59 -1.54 -26.27
C GLY A 111 13.07 -0.39 -25.38
N CYS A 112 12.13 0.42 -24.89
CA CYS A 112 12.43 1.54 -24.00
C CYS A 112 12.99 1.04 -22.66
N SER A 113 12.52 -0.12 -22.19
CA SER A 113 13.02 -0.81 -20.99
C SER A 113 14.33 -1.55 -21.24
N ARG A 114 14.56 -2.01 -22.49
CA ARG A 114 15.61 -2.96 -22.87
C ARG A 114 15.62 -4.24 -22.03
N SER A 115 14.47 -4.60 -21.46
CA SER A 115 14.33 -5.80 -20.64
C SER A 115 14.52 -7.04 -21.49
N ILE A 116 15.08 -8.10 -20.88
CA ILE A 116 15.15 -9.43 -21.48
C ILE A 116 13.98 -10.34 -21.07
N PHE A 117 13.13 -9.89 -20.14
CA PHE A 117 12.04 -10.67 -19.57
C PHE A 117 10.66 -10.20 -20.01
N VAL A 118 10.50 -8.92 -20.33
CA VAL A 118 9.19 -8.33 -20.62
C VAL A 118 9.29 -7.34 -21.79
N GLY A 119 8.40 -7.49 -22.77
CA GLY A 119 8.19 -6.52 -23.85
C GLY A 119 7.49 -5.25 -23.38
N ASP A 120 7.65 -4.16 -24.14
CA ASP A 120 7.11 -2.84 -23.79
C ASP A 120 5.57 -2.79 -23.86
N GLU A 121 4.89 -3.80 -24.42
CA GLU A 121 3.42 -3.88 -24.56
C GLU A 121 2.70 -3.86 -23.21
N VAL A 122 3.39 -4.22 -22.12
CA VAL A 122 2.84 -4.14 -20.75
C VAL A 122 2.70 -2.70 -20.26
N ILE A 123 3.40 -1.75 -20.89
CA ILE A 123 3.40 -0.35 -20.50
C ILE A 123 2.13 0.29 -21.05
N GLN A 124 1.40 1.01 -20.19
CA GLN A 124 0.23 1.76 -20.63
C GLN A 124 0.62 2.74 -21.75
N LYS A 125 -0.22 2.81 -22.79
CA LYS A 125 0.01 3.58 -24.03
C LYS A 125 0.23 5.07 -23.82
N HIS A 126 -0.24 5.61 -22.69
CA HIS A 126 -0.02 7.02 -22.34
C HIS A 126 1.49 7.34 -22.26
N PRO A 127 1.99 8.36 -22.98
CA PRO A 127 3.42 8.58 -23.21
C PRO A 127 4.25 8.76 -21.93
N ARG A 128 3.61 9.23 -20.85
CA ARG A 128 4.21 9.35 -19.50
C ARG A 128 4.96 8.08 -19.07
N PHE A 129 4.35 6.90 -19.22
CA PHE A 129 4.89 5.67 -18.63
C PHE A 129 6.08 5.12 -19.40
N ARG A 130 6.02 5.19 -20.74
CA ARG A 130 7.14 4.81 -21.61
C ARG A 130 8.33 5.75 -21.42
N THR A 131 8.06 7.05 -21.34
CA THR A 131 9.08 8.09 -21.08
C THR A 131 9.73 7.87 -19.71
N LEU A 132 8.94 7.63 -18.67
CA LEU A 132 9.47 7.35 -17.32
C LEU A 132 10.36 6.11 -17.29
N THR A 133 9.97 5.04 -17.98
CA THR A 133 10.75 3.81 -18.08
C THR A 133 12.10 4.05 -18.77
N ALA A 134 12.10 4.77 -19.90
CA ALA A 134 13.33 5.12 -20.63
C ALA A 134 14.24 6.03 -19.80
N ASN A 135 13.69 7.11 -19.24
CA ASN A 135 14.48 8.13 -18.54
C ASN A 135 15.11 7.59 -17.26
N ILE A 136 14.43 6.71 -16.52
CA ILE A 136 15.02 6.04 -15.35
C ILE A 136 16.24 5.21 -15.77
N ARG A 137 16.13 4.42 -16.84
CA ARG A 137 17.23 3.59 -17.36
C ARG A 137 18.40 4.45 -17.84
N GLU A 138 18.11 5.49 -18.61
CA GLU A 138 19.13 6.37 -19.21
C GLU A 138 19.86 7.18 -18.15
N ARG A 139 19.13 7.82 -17.23
CA ARG A 139 19.72 8.50 -16.08
C ARG A 139 20.60 7.58 -15.24
N ARG A 140 20.14 6.35 -14.98
CA ARG A 140 20.90 5.35 -14.22
C ARG A 140 22.16 4.90 -14.97
N GLY A 141 22.21 5.04 -16.30
CA GLY A 141 23.26 4.53 -17.18
C GLY A 141 23.20 3.02 -17.42
N LYS A 142 22.20 2.34 -16.86
CA LYS A 142 21.97 0.89 -16.96
C LYS A 142 20.50 0.56 -16.63
N LYS A 143 20.08 -0.66 -16.93
CA LYS A 143 18.75 -1.17 -16.50
C LYS A 143 18.59 -1.06 -14.99
N VAL A 144 17.34 -1.01 -14.55
CA VAL A 144 17.02 -1.21 -13.13
C VAL A 144 17.50 -2.60 -12.72
N ASP A 145 17.95 -2.71 -11.48
CA ASP A 145 18.52 -3.95 -10.93
C ASP A 145 17.70 -4.30 -9.69
N ILE A 146 16.75 -5.20 -9.89
CA ILE A 146 15.81 -5.63 -8.86
C ILE A 146 16.22 -7.04 -8.46
N THR A 147 16.77 -7.18 -7.27
CA THR A 147 17.21 -8.47 -6.72
C THR A 147 16.45 -8.73 -5.43
N VAL A 148 15.64 -9.79 -5.41
CA VAL A 148 14.82 -10.19 -4.26
C VAL A 148 15.28 -11.57 -3.77
N PRO A 149 15.40 -11.81 -2.45
CA PRO A 149 15.76 -13.13 -1.93
C PRO A 149 14.80 -14.24 -2.40
N LEU A 150 15.36 -15.35 -2.88
CA LEU A 150 14.61 -16.55 -3.28
C LEU A 150 14.32 -17.43 -2.06
N PHE A 151 13.09 -17.95 -1.96
CA PHE A 151 12.73 -18.92 -0.93
C PHE A 151 13.53 -20.22 -1.12
N GLN A 152 14.05 -20.77 -0.04
CA GLN A 152 14.96 -21.91 -0.04
C GLN A 152 14.20 -23.18 0.33
N ASP A 153 13.66 -23.89 -0.65
CA ASP A 153 12.94 -25.15 -0.46
C ASP A 153 13.87 -26.37 -0.64
N VAL A 154 13.34 -27.57 -0.43
CA VAL A 154 14.07 -28.85 -0.42
C VAL A 154 14.80 -29.10 -1.74
N CYS A 155 14.15 -28.78 -2.87
CA CYS A 155 14.66 -29.00 -4.22
C CYS A 155 15.12 -27.70 -4.91
N THR A 156 15.10 -26.54 -4.24
CA THR A 156 15.64 -25.29 -4.81
C THR A 156 17.13 -25.41 -5.12
N PHE A 157 17.83 -26.24 -4.32
CA PHE A 157 19.17 -26.74 -4.61
C PHE A 157 19.16 -28.28 -4.56
N PRO A 158 19.65 -28.98 -5.60
CA PRO A 158 19.96 -30.39 -5.49
C PRO A 158 20.93 -30.62 -4.33
N ARG A 159 20.68 -31.64 -3.50
CA ARG A 159 21.44 -31.99 -2.28
C ARG A 159 22.98 -32.04 -2.44
N ALA A 160 23.50 -32.16 -3.66
CA ALA A 160 24.93 -32.18 -3.97
C ALA A 160 25.69 -30.92 -3.55
N ASP A 161 25.03 -29.75 -3.46
CA ASP A 161 25.66 -28.47 -3.08
C ASP A 161 25.54 -28.15 -1.58
N ARG A 162 24.80 -28.95 -0.80
CA ARG A 162 24.88 -28.89 0.67
C ARG A 162 26.18 -29.57 1.08
N ILE A 163 27.27 -28.80 1.08
CA ILE A 163 28.52 -29.20 1.72
C ILE A 163 28.16 -29.67 3.13
N ASP A 164 28.18 -30.99 3.32
CA ASP A 164 28.16 -31.62 4.63
C ASP A 164 29.24 -30.95 5.47
N GLY A 165 28.86 -30.47 6.65
CA GLY A 165 29.77 -29.88 7.63
C GLY A 165 30.91 -30.81 8.07
N SER A 166 31.03 -32.01 7.50
CA SER A 166 32.09 -32.97 7.75
C SER A 166 33.33 -32.88 6.83
N ARG A 167 33.37 -32.04 5.78
CA ARG A 167 34.60 -31.86 4.96
C ARG A 167 34.81 -30.40 4.53
N THR A 168 35.55 -29.64 5.32
CA THR A 168 36.18 -28.40 4.89
C THR A 168 37.52 -28.70 4.19
N PRO A 169 37.70 -28.41 2.88
CA PRO A 169 39.00 -27.99 2.40
C PRO A 169 39.20 -26.56 2.91
N ALA A 170 39.79 -26.44 4.10
CA ALA A 170 40.17 -25.15 4.65
C ALA A 170 41.31 -24.55 3.81
N GLY A 171 40.97 -23.70 2.85
CA GLY A 171 41.92 -22.94 2.04
C GLY A 171 41.25 -21.87 1.20
N ASP A 172 41.95 -20.75 0.97
CA ASP A 172 41.45 -19.60 0.20
C ASP A 172 41.03 -19.96 -1.25
N SER A 173 41.58 -21.04 -1.81
CA SER A 173 41.22 -21.53 -3.14
C SER A 173 39.81 -22.12 -3.23
N ALA A 174 39.29 -22.73 -2.15
CA ALA A 174 37.93 -23.27 -2.12
C ALA A 174 36.89 -22.14 -2.06
N LYS A 175 37.12 -21.12 -1.24
CA LYS A 175 36.27 -19.91 -1.18
C LYS A 175 36.25 -19.15 -2.51
N ALA A 176 37.40 -19.00 -3.17
CA ALA A 176 37.49 -18.35 -4.47
C ALA A 176 36.73 -19.11 -5.57
N LYS A 177 36.81 -20.46 -5.59
CA LYS A 177 36.02 -21.30 -6.51
C LYS A 177 34.51 -21.15 -6.27
N THR A 178 34.08 -21.17 -5.02
CA THR A 178 32.66 -21.00 -4.66
C THR A 178 32.13 -19.61 -5.03
N LEU A 179 32.95 -18.56 -4.92
CA LEU A 179 32.56 -17.20 -5.32
C LEU A 179 32.45 -17.08 -6.85
N HIS A 180 33.38 -17.67 -7.60
CA HIS A 180 33.35 -17.67 -9.06
C HIS A 180 32.11 -18.40 -9.61
N GLU A 181 31.76 -19.54 -9.03
CA GLU A 181 30.56 -20.29 -9.41
C GLU A 181 29.27 -19.51 -9.11
N GLN A 182 29.20 -18.81 -7.97
CA GLN A 182 28.06 -17.95 -7.64
C GLN A 182 27.89 -16.82 -8.66
N GLU A 183 28.98 -16.14 -9.03
CA GLU A 183 28.91 -15.07 -10.03
C GLU A 183 28.54 -15.60 -11.42
N TYR A 184 29.02 -16.79 -11.80
CA TYR A 184 28.62 -17.44 -13.05
C TYR A 184 27.12 -17.76 -13.08
N ARG A 185 26.56 -18.35 -12.01
CA ARG A 185 25.10 -18.60 -11.91
C ARG A 185 24.30 -17.30 -11.95
N ARG A 186 24.81 -16.24 -11.31
CA ARG A 186 24.21 -14.90 -11.35
C ARG A 186 24.19 -14.33 -12.77
N GLN A 187 25.27 -14.47 -13.51
CA GLN A 187 25.36 -14.05 -14.91
C GLN A 187 24.36 -14.82 -15.79
N LEU A 188 24.27 -16.14 -15.66
CA LEU A 188 23.29 -16.95 -16.39
C LEU A 188 21.85 -16.48 -16.13
N MET A 189 21.52 -16.17 -14.87
CA MET A 189 20.21 -15.61 -14.51
C MET A 189 19.99 -14.21 -15.13
N MET A 190 21.00 -13.35 -15.13
CA MET A 190 20.94 -12.01 -15.73
C MET A 190 20.91 -12.00 -17.25
N GLU A 191 21.31 -13.10 -17.89
CA GLU A 191 21.21 -13.35 -19.32
C GLU A 191 19.91 -14.08 -19.69
N GLY A 192 19.06 -14.38 -18.71
CA GLY A 192 17.81 -15.12 -18.91
C GLY A 192 17.99 -16.59 -19.28
N LYS A 193 19.19 -17.15 -19.06
CA LYS A 193 19.50 -18.57 -19.31
C LYS A 193 19.01 -19.49 -18.18
N THR A 194 18.81 -18.94 -16.97
CA THR A 194 18.23 -19.65 -15.83
C THR A 194 17.21 -18.77 -15.11
N LEU A 195 16.25 -19.40 -14.41
CA LEU A 195 15.25 -18.69 -13.62
C LEU A 195 15.83 -18.05 -12.36
N HIS A 196 16.84 -18.64 -11.74
CA HIS A 196 17.50 -18.10 -10.55
C HIS A 196 18.95 -18.56 -10.45
N ASP A 197 19.73 -17.87 -9.62
CA ASP A 197 21.09 -18.29 -9.22
C ASP A 197 21.10 -19.20 -7.98
N GLY A 198 19.90 -19.49 -7.45
CA GLY A 198 19.68 -20.28 -6.24
C GLY A 198 19.55 -19.44 -4.97
N ARG A 199 19.84 -18.14 -5.02
CA ARG A 199 19.71 -17.24 -3.86
C ARG A 199 18.75 -16.09 -4.10
N SER A 200 18.59 -15.68 -5.34
CA SER A 200 17.90 -14.45 -5.70
C SER A 200 17.02 -14.62 -6.91
N ILE A 201 15.98 -13.80 -6.94
CA ILE A 201 15.10 -13.53 -8.07
C ILE A 201 15.58 -12.20 -8.66
N TYR A 202 16.04 -12.24 -9.90
CA TYR A 202 16.43 -11.03 -10.64
C TYR A 202 15.24 -10.50 -11.45
N MET A 203 15.12 -9.19 -11.63
CA MET A 203 14.13 -8.54 -12.47
C MET A 203 14.75 -7.22 -12.99
N ASP A 204 14.47 -6.85 -14.25
CA ASP A 204 15.23 -5.78 -14.95
C ASP A 204 14.35 -4.73 -15.65
N HIS A 205 13.06 -4.72 -15.34
CA HIS A 205 12.07 -3.82 -15.92
C HIS A 205 11.26 -3.11 -14.81
N MET A 206 10.95 -1.83 -15.03
CA MET A 206 10.08 -1.04 -14.16
C MET A 206 8.71 -1.70 -13.84
N VAL A 207 8.14 -2.50 -14.76
CA VAL A 207 6.85 -3.17 -14.58
C VAL A 207 6.87 -4.21 -13.46
N PHE A 208 8.04 -4.79 -13.14
CA PHE A 208 8.15 -5.71 -12.01
C PHE A 208 7.86 -5.06 -10.66
N GLY A 209 7.94 -3.73 -10.57
CA GLY A 209 7.50 -2.97 -9.41
C GLY A 209 6.25 -2.16 -9.67
N MET A 210 6.27 -1.27 -10.66
CA MET A 210 5.13 -0.38 -10.94
C MET A 210 3.95 -1.09 -11.61
N GLY A 211 4.12 -2.35 -12.02
CA GLY A 211 3.03 -3.26 -12.41
C GLY A 211 2.36 -3.95 -11.23
N MET A 212 2.84 -3.71 -10.00
CA MET A 212 2.22 -4.21 -8.77
C MET A 212 1.12 -3.28 -8.28
N HIS A 213 0.15 -3.84 -7.55
CA HIS A 213 -1.05 -3.16 -7.10
C HIS A 213 -1.02 -2.86 -5.59
N CYS A 214 -1.79 -1.88 -5.16
CA CYS A 214 -1.87 -1.48 -3.75
C CYS A 214 -3.23 -0.89 -3.40
N ALA A 215 -3.49 -0.77 -2.10
CA ALA A 215 -4.57 0.05 -1.57
C ALA A 215 -3.96 1.32 -0.96
N GLN A 216 -4.45 2.50 -1.37
CA GLN A 216 -3.99 3.80 -0.86
C GLN A 216 -5.18 4.60 -0.36
N ALA A 217 -4.97 5.39 0.69
CA ALA A 217 -5.97 6.30 1.22
C ALA A 217 -5.39 7.71 1.35
N THR A 218 -6.16 8.72 0.94
CA THR A 218 -5.77 10.14 1.05
C THR A 218 -6.76 10.88 1.94
N PHE A 219 -6.25 11.63 2.90
CA PHE A 219 -7.03 12.35 3.89
C PHE A 219 -6.83 13.86 3.74
N GLY A 220 -7.91 14.62 3.60
CA GLY A 220 -7.90 16.08 3.72
C GLY A 220 -7.76 16.51 5.17
N CYS A 221 -6.90 17.47 5.44
CA CYS A 221 -6.57 17.92 6.79
C CYS A 221 -7.12 19.34 7.04
N PRO A 222 -7.56 19.65 8.28
CA PRO A 222 -8.11 20.97 8.60
C PRO A 222 -7.09 22.12 8.49
N SER A 223 -5.81 21.84 8.69
CA SER A 223 -4.74 22.84 8.63
C SER A 223 -3.41 22.23 8.14
N LEU A 224 -2.45 23.09 7.83
CA LEU A 224 -1.06 22.69 7.53
C LEU A 224 -0.43 21.92 8.70
N SER A 225 -0.58 22.41 9.94
CA SER A 225 -0.05 21.74 11.14
C SER A 225 -0.66 20.35 11.33
N ASP A 226 -1.97 20.19 11.08
CA ASP A 226 -2.64 18.89 11.13
C ASP A 226 -2.10 17.91 10.08
N ALA A 227 -1.86 18.40 8.86
CA ALA A 227 -1.29 17.59 7.79
C ALA A 227 0.15 17.15 8.10
N ARG A 228 0.97 18.03 8.68
CA ARG A 228 2.35 17.71 9.10
C ARG A 228 2.36 16.67 10.22
N TYR A 229 1.54 16.88 11.25
CA TYR A 229 1.35 15.92 12.34
C TYR A 229 0.90 14.57 11.80
N LEU A 230 -0.15 14.53 10.96
CA LEU A 230 -0.70 13.29 10.44
C LEU A 230 0.29 12.55 9.54
N TYR A 231 1.04 13.27 8.69
CA TYR A 231 2.10 12.69 7.87
C TYR A 231 3.14 11.96 8.73
N ASP A 232 3.58 12.57 9.82
CA ASP A 232 4.56 11.98 10.72
C ASP A 232 4.02 10.73 11.41
N GLN A 233 2.80 10.81 11.96
CA GLN A 233 2.20 9.68 12.68
C GLN A 233 1.95 8.50 11.73
N LEU A 234 1.38 8.73 10.55
CA LEU A 234 1.18 7.68 9.55
C LEU A 234 2.50 7.12 9.04
N GLY A 235 3.58 7.91 9.03
CA GLY A 235 4.92 7.46 8.69
C GLY A 235 5.41 6.33 9.60
N VAL A 236 5.17 6.43 10.91
CA VAL A 236 5.52 5.39 11.91
C VAL A 236 4.69 4.12 11.74
N LEU A 237 3.43 4.27 11.31
CA LEU A 237 2.52 3.15 11.12
C LEU A 237 2.72 2.41 9.80
N ALA A 238 3.32 3.07 8.81
CA ALA A 238 3.56 2.52 7.49
C ALA A 238 4.10 1.06 7.47
N PRO A 239 5.17 0.71 8.23
CA PRO A 239 5.66 -0.67 8.28
C PRO A 239 4.68 -1.66 8.92
N LEU A 240 3.89 -1.21 9.91
CA LEU A 240 2.91 -2.06 10.59
C LEU A 240 1.80 -2.50 9.63
N TRP A 241 1.29 -1.57 8.81
CA TRP A 241 0.29 -1.89 7.79
C TRP A 241 0.86 -2.72 6.65
N LEU A 242 2.13 -2.50 6.28
CA LEU A 242 2.80 -3.33 5.28
C LEU A 242 2.88 -4.80 5.74
N SER A 243 3.13 -5.04 7.03
CA SER A 243 3.10 -6.38 7.64
C SER A 243 1.67 -6.94 7.75
N LEU A 244 0.71 -6.13 8.21
CA LEU A 244 -0.70 -6.51 8.38
C LEU A 244 -1.36 -6.98 7.07
N THR A 245 -0.95 -6.38 5.96
CA THR A 245 -1.58 -6.55 4.65
C THR A 245 -0.76 -7.42 3.69
N ALA A 246 0.32 -8.05 4.14
CA ALA A 246 1.25 -8.79 3.30
C ALA A 246 0.55 -9.78 2.32
N ALA A 247 0.87 -9.66 1.02
CA ALA A 247 0.15 -10.28 -0.09
C ALA A 247 1.05 -10.60 -1.31
N THR A 248 2.38 -10.53 -1.18
CA THR A 248 3.32 -10.66 -2.32
C THR A 248 4.34 -11.80 -2.16
N PRO A 249 3.92 -13.08 -2.22
CA PRO A 249 4.85 -14.20 -2.08
C PRO A 249 5.52 -14.64 -3.39
N PHE A 250 4.98 -14.26 -4.56
CA PHE A 250 5.43 -14.75 -5.87
C PHE A 250 5.91 -13.63 -6.79
N LEU A 251 7.07 -13.83 -7.40
CA LEU A 251 7.73 -12.88 -8.29
C LEU A 251 8.38 -13.64 -9.45
N ARG A 252 8.08 -13.25 -10.70
CA ARG A 252 8.71 -13.80 -11.92
C ARG A 252 8.74 -15.34 -11.97
N GLY A 253 7.63 -15.98 -11.62
CA GLY A 253 7.50 -17.44 -11.62
C GLY A 253 8.26 -18.13 -10.49
N LEU A 254 8.64 -17.40 -9.44
CA LEU A 254 9.41 -17.91 -8.32
C LEU A 254 8.80 -17.50 -6.98
N VAL A 255 9.11 -18.27 -5.95
CA VAL A 255 8.72 -18.00 -4.58
C VAL A 255 9.74 -17.07 -3.93
N ALA A 256 9.31 -15.86 -3.57
CA ALA A 256 10.15 -14.92 -2.85
C ALA A 256 10.31 -15.34 -1.38
N ALA A 257 11.45 -15.03 -0.74
CA ALA A 257 11.64 -15.15 0.71
C ALA A 257 11.18 -13.89 1.48
N THR A 258 10.28 -13.11 0.87
CA THR A 258 9.63 -11.92 1.43
C THR A 258 8.14 -11.99 1.12
N ASP A 259 7.31 -11.32 1.93
CA ASP A 259 5.85 -11.35 1.77
C ASP A 259 5.24 -10.03 1.24
N THR A 260 6.07 -9.02 0.96
CA THR A 260 5.60 -7.67 0.60
C THR A 260 6.29 -7.13 -0.65
N ARG A 261 5.61 -6.22 -1.35
CA ARG A 261 6.10 -5.66 -2.63
C ARG A 261 7.16 -4.56 -2.50
N TRP A 262 7.36 -4.01 -1.31
CA TRP A 262 7.94 -2.67 -1.13
C TRP A 262 9.35 -2.52 -1.70
N ALA A 263 10.24 -3.47 -1.40
CA ALA A 263 11.61 -3.47 -1.89
C ALA A 263 11.68 -3.67 -3.41
N THR A 264 10.80 -4.50 -3.97
CA THR A 264 10.69 -4.73 -5.42
C THR A 264 10.36 -3.45 -6.16
N ILE A 265 9.35 -2.69 -5.69
CA ILE A 265 8.99 -1.40 -6.30
C ILE A 265 10.11 -0.38 -6.13
N ALA A 266 10.74 -0.34 -4.96
CA ALA A 266 11.88 0.55 -4.70
C ALA A 266 13.01 0.35 -5.72
N GLY A 267 13.36 -0.90 -6.05
CA GLY A 267 14.35 -1.24 -7.07
C GLY A 267 13.89 -0.93 -8.49
N ALA A 268 12.59 -1.11 -8.80
CA ALA A 268 12.04 -0.96 -10.14
C ALA A 268 12.03 0.47 -10.68
N VAL A 269 12.17 1.47 -9.80
CA VAL A 269 12.30 2.89 -10.18
C VAL A 269 13.52 3.57 -9.56
N ASP A 270 14.52 2.78 -9.16
CA ASP A 270 15.77 3.32 -8.66
C ASP A 270 16.61 3.91 -9.80
N CYS A 271 16.47 5.22 -10.01
CA CYS A 271 17.21 5.93 -11.04
C CYS A 271 18.63 6.37 -10.62
N ARG A 272 19.10 6.04 -9.40
CA ARG A 272 20.42 6.46 -8.89
C ARG A 272 21.55 5.90 -9.76
N THR A 273 22.46 6.77 -10.17
CA THR A 273 23.73 6.38 -10.77
C THR A 273 24.61 5.61 -9.76
N SER A 274 25.62 4.89 -10.25
CA SER A 274 26.60 4.20 -9.39
C SER A 274 27.34 5.13 -8.41
N LYS A 275 27.44 6.44 -8.74
CA LYS A 275 28.01 7.44 -7.84
C LYS A 275 27.02 7.81 -6.73
N GLU A 276 25.75 8.04 -7.10
CA GLU A 276 24.69 8.43 -6.18
C GLU A 276 24.25 7.33 -5.23
N SER A 277 24.35 6.05 -5.60
CA SER A 277 23.95 4.94 -4.72
C SER A 277 24.71 4.92 -3.38
N ARG A 278 25.88 5.57 -3.32
CA ARG A 278 26.67 5.77 -2.09
C ARG A 278 26.30 7.03 -1.30
N ALA A 279 25.80 8.07 -1.98
CA ALA A 279 25.52 9.38 -1.39
C ALA A 279 24.04 9.61 -1.05
N LEU A 280 23.13 8.98 -1.79
CA LEU A 280 21.69 9.02 -1.62
C LEU A 280 21.23 7.64 -1.12
N PRO A 281 20.90 7.49 0.18
CA PRO A 281 20.74 6.17 0.79
C PRO A 281 19.55 5.38 0.24
N LYS A 282 18.45 6.09 -0.08
CA LYS A 282 17.21 5.47 -0.56
C LYS A 282 17.01 5.73 -2.05
N SER A 283 16.31 4.81 -2.72
CA SER A 283 15.66 5.07 -4.01
C SER A 283 14.66 6.22 -3.85
N ARG A 284 14.22 6.81 -4.97
CA ARG A 284 13.13 7.80 -4.96
C ARG A 284 11.78 7.19 -4.59
N TYR A 285 11.69 5.86 -4.67
CA TYR A 285 10.63 5.08 -4.04
C TYR A 285 11.19 4.43 -2.77
N GLY A 286 10.61 4.72 -1.59
CA GLY A 286 11.14 4.21 -0.33
C GLY A 286 10.36 4.64 0.90
N ALA A 287 10.77 4.22 2.09
CA ALA A 287 10.19 4.75 3.32
C ALA A 287 10.44 6.26 3.42
N PHE A 288 9.51 7.00 4.03
CA PHE A 288 9.73 8.43 4.31
C PHE A 288 11.02 8.65 5.13
N SER A 289 11.62 9.83 4.97
CA SER A 289 12.99 10.08 5.47
C SER A 289 13.08 11.15 6.54
N LEU A 290 12.05 11.96 6.71
CA LEU A 290 12.04 13.12 7.59
C LEU A 290 10.67 13.27 8.21
N TYR A 291 10.64 13.40 9.53
CA TYR A 291 9.53 14.00 10.25
C TYR A 291 9.47 15.50 9.97
N ILE A 292 8.26 16.02 9.88
CA ILE A 292 7.99 17.40 9.48
C ILE A 292 7.07 18.16 10.44
N GLY A 293 6.66 17.59 11.56
CA GLY A 293 5.77 18.22 12.54
C GLY A 293 6.31 19.55 13.07
N ASP A 294 5.40 20.45 13.46
CA ASP A 294 5.69 21.81 13.93
C ASP A 294 5.38 22.01 15.43
N HIS A 295 5.11 20.94 16.16
CA HIS A 295 4.86 20.96 17.59
C HIS A 295 6.17 20.94 18.41
N GLY A 296 6.19 21.68 19.52
CA GLY A 296 7.41 21.96 20.29
C GLY A 296 8.20 20.73 20.72
N SER A 297 7.53 19.66 21.18
CA SER A 297 8.22 18.46 21.67
C SER A 297 9.03 17.71 20.62
N LEU A 298 8.62 17.77 19.34
CA LEU A 298 9.44 17.25 18.24
C LEU A 298 10.52 18.24 17.86
N HIS A 299 10.19 19.54 17.78
CA HIS A 299 11.13 20.56 17.32
C HIS A 299 12.40 20.61 18.19
N ASP A 300 12.24 20.53 19.51
CA ASP A 300 13.35 20.54 20.48
C ASP A 300 14.26 19.30 20.38
N HIS A 301 13.83 18.24 19.69
CA HIS A 301 14.52 16.96 19.57
C HIS A 301 14.57 16.44 18.13
N ILE A 302 14.42 17.32 17.14
CA ILE A 302 14.23 16.92 15.74
C ILE A 302 15.41 16.10 15.21
N ASP A 303 16.64 16.41 15.63
CA ASP A 303 17.85 15.70 15.20
C ASP A 303 17.96 14.29 15.80
N PHE A 304 17.40 14.07 16.99
CA PHE A 304 17.30 12.74 17.59
C PHE A 304 16.34 11.83 16.79
N TYR A 305 15.24 12.39 16.29
CA TYR A 305 14.26 11.63 15.53
C TYR A 305 14.60 11.51 14.05
N ASN A 306 15.15 12.56 13.42
CA ASN A 306 15.61 12.57 12.03
C ASN A 306 17.09 12.15 11.93
N ASP A 307 17.40 10.96 12.42
CA ASP A 307 18.75 10.43 12.63
C ASP A 307 19.39 9.75 11.41
N ILE A 308 18.74 9.80 10.23
CA ILE A 308 19.26 9.22 8.99
C ILE A 308 19.76 10.29 8.01
N PRO A 309 20.71 9.96 7.11
CA PRO A 309 21.14 10.88 6.07
C PRO A 309 19.98 11.25 5.11
N ALA A 310 19.62 12.53 5.09
CA ALA A 310 18.67 13.11 4.14
C ALA A 310 19.29 14.38 3.52
N PRO A 311 20.11 14.23 2.46
CA PRO A 311 20.79 15.34 1.80
C PRO A 311 19.80 16.30 1.15
N VAL A 312 20.08 17.60 1.18
CA VAL A 312 19.17 18.63 0.68
C VAL A 312 19.76 19.38 -0.51
N ASN A 313 18.91 19.80 -1.43
CA ASN A 313 19.29 20.78 -2.45
C ASN A 313 19.42 22.16 -1.77
N ARG A 314 20.64 22.69 -1.71
CA ARG A 314 20.92 23.94 -0.98
C ARG A 314 20.23 25.16 -1.57
N ARG A 315 20.06 25.22 -2.91
CA ARG A 315 19.40 26.33 -3.59
C ARG A 315 17.91 26.34 -3.27
N ALA A 316 17.25 25.19 -3.39
CA ALA A 316 15.85 25.03 -3.00
C ALA A 316 15.63 25.36 -1.52
N TYR A 317 16.50 24.86 -0.63
CA TYR A 317 16.40 25.15 0.80
C TYR A 317 16.50 26.66 1.08
N ALA A 318 17.51 27.34 0.54
CA ALA A 318 17.69 28.78 0.72
C ALA A 318 16.49 29.59 0.22
N ALA A 319 15.94 29.23 -0.95
CA ALA A 319 14.74 29.85 -1.52
C ALA A 319 13.51 29.70 -0.61
N LEU A 320 13.29 28.50 -0.08
CA LEU A 320 12.16 28.22 0.83
C LEU A 320 12.28 29.01 2.13
N ILE A 321 13.48 29.08 2.72
CA ILE A 321 13.73 29.88 3.93
C ILE A 321 13.50 31.37 3.67
N ALA A 322 14.06 31.91 2.57
CA ALA A 322 13.89 33.31 2.19
C ALA A 322 12.40 33.67 1.97
N SER A 323 11.61 32.70 1.51
CA SER A 323 10.15 32.81 1.32
C SER A 323 9.33 32.60 2.60
N GLY A 324 9.96 32.39 3.76
CA GLY A 324 9.30 32.25 5.05
C GLY A 324 8.80 30.85 5.41
N VAL A 325 9.21 29.81 4.67
CA VAL A 325 8.95 28.41 5.07
C VAL A 325 9.87 28.05 6.24
N ASP A 326 9.34 27.41 7.28
CA ASP A 326 10.14 27.03 8.44
C ASP A 326 11.23 26.00 8.09
N PRO A 327 12.35 25.95 8.83
CA PRO A 327 13.48 25.08 8.54
C PRO A 327 13.14 23.59 8.38
N VAL A 328 12.18 23.09 9.16
CA VAL A 328 11.83 21.66 9.17
C VAL A 328 11.11 21.30 7.87
N LEU A 329 10.09 22.06 7.47
CA LEU A 329 9.36 21.83 6.22
C LEU A 329 10.23 22.17 5.00
N ALA A 330 11.02 23.24 5.07
CA ALA A 330 11.94 23.62 4.00
C ALA A 330 12.94 22.50 3.70
N ARG A 331 13.46 21.83 4.74
CA ARG A 331 14.35 20.68 4.61
C ARG A 331 13.67 19.52 3.88
N HIS A 332 12.42 19.20 4.23
CA HIS A 332 11.65 18.14 3.58
C HIS A 332 11.41 18.42 2.10
N VAL A 333 10.96 19.63 1.75
CA VAL A 333 10.70 19.99 0.36
C VAL A 333 12.02 20.00 -0.42
N ALA A 334 13.07 20.63 0.10
CA ALA A 334 14.40 20.66 -0.54
C ALA A 334 15.06 19.27 -0.69
N PHE A 335 14.68 18.28 0.14
CA PHE A 335 15.08 16.89 -0.04
C PHE A 335 14.49 16.28 -1.32
N LEU A 336 13.29 16.69 -1.75
CA LEU A 336 12.70 16.21 -3.01
C LEU A 336 13.49 16.70 -4.24
N PHE A 337 14.07 17.90 -4.14
CA PHE A 337 14.87 18.57 -5.18
C PHE A 337 16.29 18.00 -5.35
N VAL A 338 16.67 16.95 -4.61
CA VAL A 338 17.90 16.19 -4.91
C VAL A 338 17.69 15.16 -6.01
N ARG A 339 16.45 15.03 -6.51
CA ARG A 339 16.10 14.16 -7.63
C ARG A 339 15.81 15.00 -8.85
N ASP A 340 16.23 14.51 -10.01
CA ASP A 340 15.86 15.12 -11.28
C ASP A 340 14.39 14.81 -11.63
N PRO A 341 13.70 15.71 -12.34
CA PRO A 341 12.41 15.42 -12.94
C PRO A 341 12.55 14.31 -13.99
N MET A 342 11.66 13.32 -13.98
CA MET A 342 11.78 12.15 -14.87
C MET A 342 10.92 12.23 -16.11
N VAL A 343 9.86 13.03 -16.13
CA VAL A 343 8.98 13.17 -17.29
C VAL A 343 8.53 14.60 -17.37
N ILE A 344 8.96 15.32 -18.39
CA ILE A 344 8.49 16.68 -18.64
C ILE A 344 7.85 16.71 -20.03
N PHE A 345 6.66 17.28 -20.14
CA PHE A 345 6.01 17.46 -21.43
C PHE A 345 6.44 18.81 -22.02
N ARG A 346 6.76 18.82 -23.31
CA ARG A 346 7.30 19.99 -24.00
C ARG A 346 6.35 21.19 -23.94
N ASP A 347 5.05 20.95 -24.11
CA ASP A 347 3.97 21.95 -24.01
C ASP A 347 3.79 22.55 -22.61
N LYS A 348 4.44 21.96 -21.58
CA LYS A 348 4.42 22.47 -20.19
C LYS A 348 5.66 23.27 -19.80
N LEU A 349 6.79 23.06 -20.50
CA LEU A 349 8.04 23.79 -20.23
C LEU A 349 8.03 25.21 -20.80
N VAL A 350 7.37 25.37 -21.94
CA VAL A 350 7.46 26.58 -22.72
C VAL A 350 6.05 27.07 -22.96
N ASP A 351 5.69 28.21 -22.37
CA ASP A 351 4.61 29.04 -22.88
C ASP A 351 5.11 29.62 -24.21
N CYS A 352 5.20 28.77 -25.25
CA CYS A 352 5.62 29.13 -26.60
C CYS A 352 4.53 30.00 -27.22
N GLN A 353 4.32 31.21 -26.74
CA GLN A 353 3.55 32.23 -27.45
C GLN A 353 4.34 32.75 -28.66
N GLY A 354 4.84 31.83 -29.50
CA GLY A 354 5.66 32.14 -30.67
C GLY A 354 7.17 32.32 -30.43
N GLU A 355 7.70 32.02 -29.23
CA GLU A 355 9.16 32.04 -28.96
C GLU A 355 9.88 30.86 -29.64
N GLU A 356 11.02 31.10 -30.29
CA GLU A 356 11.86 30.03 -30.86
C GLU A 356 12.50 29.17 -29.77
N GLU A 357 12.65 27.86 -30.03
CA GLU A 357 13.08 26.87 -29.03
C GLU A 357 14.44 27.18 -28.40
N GLU A 358 15.42 27.62 -29.21
CA GLU A 358 16.75 27.96 -28.71
C GLU A 358 16.73 29.19 -27.79
N GLU A 359 15.85 30.15 -28.05
CA GLU A 359 15.70 31.35 -27.22
C GLU A 359 15.03 31.02 -25.90
N ALA A 360 13.98 30.21 -25.93
CA ALA A 360 13.33 29.69 -24.72
C ALA A 360 14.32 28.90 -23.84
N ILE A 361 15.17 28.05 -24.43
CA ILE A 361 16.21 27.32 -23.70
C ILE A 361 17.22 28.30 -23.09
N ARG A 362 17.74 29.26 -23.87
CA ARG A 362 18.68 30.26 -23.36
C ARG A 362 18.10 31.09 -22.22
N ARG A 363 16.83 31.48 -22.31
CA ARG A 363 16.09 32.17 -21.23
C ARG A 363 15.98 31.29 -19.99
N LEU A 364 15.52 30.05 -20.13
CA LEU A 364 15.39 29.11 -19.01
C LEU A 364 16.75 28.80 -18.36
N GLU A 365 17.83 28.69 -19.14
CA GLU A 365 19.19 28.53 -18.62
C GLU A 365 19.67 29.77 -17.86
N ALA A 366 19.33 30.97 -18.34
CA ALA A 366 19.62 32.22 -17.64
C ALA A 366 18.85 32.31 -16.33
N GLU A 367 17.54 32.02 -16.33
CA GLU A 367 16.68 31.93 -15.15
C GLU A 367 17.22 30.88 -14.15
N ALA A 368 17.68 29.73 -14.65
CA ALA A 368 18.26 28.67 -13.83
C ALA A 368 19.61 29.03 -13.18
N ARG A 369 20.29 30.11 -13.63
CA ARG A 369 21.53 30.63 -13.00
C ARG A 369 21.26 31.67 -11.92
N VAL A 370 20.04 32.20 -11.82
CA VAL A 370 19.66 33.17 -10.78
C VAL A 370 19.76 32.52 -9.40
N ASP A 371 20.17 33.30 -8.40
CA ASP A 371 20.08 32.84 -7.02
C ASP A 371 18.61 32.74 -6.60
N TRP A 372 18.14 31.51 -6.36
CA TRP A 372 16.75 31.25 -6.02
C TRP A 372 16.33 31.88 -4.69
N ALA A 373 17.28 32.28 -3.83
CA ALA A 373 16.97 32.95 -2.57
C ALA A 373 16.51 34.40 -2.75
N VAL A 374 16.82 35.03 -3.88
CA VAL A 374 16.41 36.41 -4.20
C VAL A 374 15.34 36.47 -5.28
N ASP A 375 14.91 35.31 -5.79
CA ASP A 375 13.83 35.21 -6.75
C ASP A 375 12.50 35.52 -6.05
N VAL A 376 11.90 36.65 -6.38
CA VAL A 376 10.65 37.11 -5.76
C VAL A 376 9.49 36.59 -6.61
N TYR A 377 8.59 35.84 -5.97
CA TYR A 377 7.36 35.37 -6.62
C TYR A 377 6.58 36.56 -7.20
N ASP A 378 6.53 36.63 -8.52
CA ASP A 378 5.95 37.70 -9.32
C ASP A 378 4.49 37.42 -9.72
N GLY A 379 3.91 36.31 -9.25
CA GLY A 379 2.56 35.88 -9.60
C GLY A 379 2.43 35.22 -10.97
N LYS A 380 3.53 35.00 -11.69
CA LYS A 380 3.55 34.40 -13.03
C LYS A 380 3.19 32.90 -13.00
N TYR A 381 3.58 32.19 -11.95
CA TYR A 381 3.34 30.74 -11.82
C TYR A 381 2.00 30.45 -11.14
N GLN A 382 0.96 30.19 -11.93
CA GLN A 382 -0.39 29.95 -11.41
C GLN A 382 -0.70 28.46 -11.12
N THR A 383 0.25 27.55 -11.36
CA THR A 383 0.03 26.10 -11.26
C THR A 383 1.08 25.40 -10.40
N THR A 384 0.70 24.27 -9.82
CA THR A 384 1.60 23.35 -9.10
C THR A 384 2.25 22.30 -10.02
N ALA A 385 2.05 22.39 -11.34
CA ALA A 385 2.35 21.30 -12.27
C ALA A 385 3.84 20.89 -12.27
N ASP A 386 4.75 21.87 -12.24
CA ASP A 386 6.19 21.61 -12.21
C ASP A 386 6.63 21.02 -10.87
N PHE A 387 6.08 21.52 -9.76
CA PHE A 387 6.30 20.93 -8.45
C PHE A 387 5.78 19.49 -8.39
N GLU A 388 4.61 19.21 -8.98
CA GLU A 388 4.04 17.86 -9.08
C GLU A 388 4.90 16.91 -9.90
N ASN A 389 5.76 17.39 -10.80
CA ASN A 389 6.74 16.55 -11.49
C ASN A 389 7.72 15.89 -10.51
N LEU A 390 8.22 16.67 -9.56
CA LEU A 390 9.09 16.20 -8.48
C LEU A 390 8.28 15.42 -7.44
N GLN A 391 7.18 16.00 -6.96
CA GLN A 391 6.39 15.43 -5.88
C GLN A 391 5.72 14.11 -6.25
N SER A 392 5.12 14.02 -7.44
CA SER A 392 4.46 12.79 -7.89
C SER A 392 5.43 11.66 -8.19
N THR A 393 6.72 11.96 -8.42
CA THR A 393 7.76 10.97 -8.75
C THR A 393 8.78 10.71 -7.64
N ASN A 394 8.55 11.28 -6.45
CA ASN A 394 9.07 10.79 -5.18
C ASN A 394 7.95 10.00 -4.48
N TRP A 395 8.11 8.68 -4.40
CA TRP A 395 7.07 7.75 -3.95
C TRP A 395 7.41 7.19 -2.57
N ASN A 396 6.96 7.87 -1.52
CA ASN A 396 7.26 7.45 -0.16
C ASN A 396 6.14 6.59 0.47
N SER A 397 6.39 6.06 1.67
CA SER A 397 5.40 5.34 2.49
C SER A 397 4.19 6.19 2.88
N VAL A 398 4.42 7.49 3.04
CA VAL A 398 3.43 8.55 3.20
C VAL A 398 3.77 9.70 2.24
N ARG A 399 2.77 10.46 1.82
CA ARG A 399 3.00 11.65 0.99
C ARG A 399 2.22 12.85 1.53
N PHE A 400 2.95 13.94 1.72
CA PHE A 400 2.44 15.24 2.13
C PHE A 400 2.05 16.07 0.90
N LYS A 401 0.76 16.22 0.62
CA LYS A 401 0.25 16.80 -0.63
C LYS A 401 -0.25 18.23 -0.41
N PRO A 402 0.30 19.23 -1.11
CA PRO A 402 -0.26 20.57 -1.09
C PRO A 402 -1.67 20.61 -1.72
N PRO A 403 -2.41 21.71 -1.50
CA PRO A 403 -3.62 21.99 -2.27
C PRO A 403 -3.34 22.04 -3.77
N PRO A 404 -4.33 21.71 -4.62
CA PRO A 404 -4.13 21.61 -6.07
C PRO A 404 -3.93 22.99 -6.75
N SER A 405 -4.51 24.07 -6.21
CA SER A 405 -4.30 25.43 -6.71
C SER A 405 -3.70 26.34 -5.63
N PHE A 406 -3.01 27.39 -6.08
CA PHE A 406 -2.55 28.48 -5.22
C PHE A 406 -3.54 29.64 -5.19
N ASN A 407 -4.77 29.46 -5.69
CA ASN A 407 -5.80 30.49 -5.60
C ASN A 407 -5.93 30.87 -4.13
N GLN A 408 -5.84 32.19 -3.87
CA GLN A 408 -5.79 32.75 -2.52
C GLN A 408 -6.65 31.93 -1.58
N PHE A 409 -6.00 31.30 -0.60
CA PHE A 409 -6.70 30.83 0.58
C PHE A 409 -7.48 32.03 1.11
N VAL A 410 -8.78 32.09 0.83
CA VAL A 410 -9.72 32.87 1.64
C VAL A 410 -9.92 32.08 2.93
N GLY A 411 -8.81 31.84 3.64
CA GLY A 411 -8.84 31.55 5.04
C GLY A 411 -9.25 32.85 5.70
N GLN A 412 -10.38 32.82 6.39
CA GLN A 412 -10.76 33.87 7.33
C GLN A 412 -9.53 34.23 8.16
N ALA A 413 -8.92 35.37 7.85
CA ALA A 413 -8.14 36.11 8.81
C ALA A 413 -9.12 36.52 9.91
N VAL A 414 -9.24 35.69 10.94
CA VAL A 414 -9.80 36.13 12.21
C VAL A 414 -8.84 37.19 12.74
N GLY A 415 -9.23 38.45 12.59
CA GLY A 415 -8.54 39.59 13.20
C GLY A 415 -7.72 40.45 12.24
N GLN A 416 -8.30 40.94 11.16
CA GLN A 416 -7.96 42.28 10.69
C GLN A 416 -9.24 43.10 10.62
N THR A 417 -9.38 44.01 11.57
CA THR A 417 -10.46 45.00 11.61
C THR A 417 -10.39 45.82 10.32
N SER A 418 -11.44 45.68 9.51
CA SER A 418 -11.69 46.48 8.33
C SER A 418 -11.67 47.98 8.68
N LYS A 419 -10.83 48.76 7.97
CA LYS A 419 -11.00 50.21 7.86
C LYS A 419 -12.38 50.50 7.24
N PRO A 420 -13.17 51.44 7.77
CA PRO A 420 -14.47 51.76 7.19
C PRO A 420 -14.30 52.66 5.95
N VAL A 421 -15.19 52.41 5.00
CA VAL A 421 -15.41 53.17 3.77
C VAL A 421 -15.84 54.60 4.12
N THR A 422 -15.27 55.53 3.38
CA THR A 422 -15.57 56.96 3.35
C THR A 422 -17.04 57.25 3.08
N ALA A 423 -17.66 58.03 3.96
CA ALA A 423 -18.82 58.87 3.65
C ALA A 423 -18.54 60.28 4.18
N HIS A 424 -18.74 61.26 3.32
CA HIS A 424 -18.64 62.68 3.61
C HIS A 424 -19.69 63.15 4.63
N GLU A 425 -19.26 64.04 5.55
CA GLU A 425 -19.85 65.36 5.87
C GLU A 425 -19.77 65.69 7.38
N GLY A 426 -19.28 66.89 7.68
CA GLY A 426 -19.78 67.68 8.82
C GLY A 426 -18.98 67.66 10.12
N GLY A 427 -17.96 68.53 10.22
CA GLY A 427 -17.92 69.56 11.25
C GLY A 427 -17.49 69.22 12.70
N THR A 428 -16.61 70.09 13.18
CA THR A 428 -16.35 70.53 14.57
C THR A 428 -15.33 69.81 15.46
N GLN A 429 -14.50 70.68 16.05
CA GLN A 429 -13.32 70.52 16.87
C GLN A 429 -13.62 69.91 18.24
N ASN A 430 -12.65 69.18 18.83
CA ASN A 430 -12.06 69.56 20.12
C ASN A 430 -10.85 68.70 20.49
N GLU A 431 -9.85 69.39 21.04
CA GLU A 431 -8.64 68.91 21.72
C GLU A 431 -8.96 68.00 22.92
N PHE A 432 -8.06 67.06 23.28
CA PHE A 432 -7.28 67.07 24.54
C PHE A 432 -6.49 65.76 24.77
N THR A 433 -5.18 65.95 24.97
CA THR A 433 -4.23 65.33 25.91
C THR A 433 -3.92 63.82 25.96
N GLU A 434 -2.60 63.59 25.91
CA GLU A 434 -1.81 62.49 26.46
C GLU A 434 -2.24 61.98 27.85
N THR A 435 -2.03 60.69 28.10
CA THR A 435 -1.15 60.26 29.22
C THR A 435 -0.77 58.78 29.12
N ASN A 436 0.53 58.54 29.29
CA ASN A 436 1.16 57.26 29.62
C ASN A 436 0.67 56.75 30.98
N GLU A 437 0.51 55.44 31.16
CA GLU A 437 0.87 54.80 32.43
C GLU A 437 1.16 53.29 32.32
N ARG A 438 2.29 52.89 32.91
CA ARG A 438 2.77 51.52 33.14
C ARG A 438 2.11 50.92 34.39
N ARG A 439 1.78 49.62 34.38
CA ARG A 439 1.72 48.75 35.58
C ARG A 439 1.64 47.28 35.14
N GLN A 440 2.72 46.50 35.23
CA GLN A 440 3.10 45.59 36.34
C GLN A 440 2.04 44.57 36.79
N LEU A 441 2.32 43.31 36.44
CA LEU A 441 2.21 42.05 37.19
C LEU A 441 1.04 41.85 38.17
N ARG A 442 0.20 40.83 37.89
CA ARG A 442 -0.24 39.84 38.89
C ARG A 442 -0.75 38.56 38.24
N ASN A 443 -0.12 37.44 38.61
CA ASN A 443 -0.71 36.11 38.56
C ASN A 443 -1.84 36.04 39.58
N GLU A 444 -3.04 35.67 39.16
CA GLU A 444 -4.03 35.01 40.02
C GLU A 444 -4.73 33.92 39.21
N ASP A 445 -4.60 32.69 39.72
CA ASP A 445 -5.28 31.49 39.27
C ASP A 445 -6.80 31.68 39.27
N LYS A 446 -7.44 31.38 38.14
CA LYS A 446 -8.84 30.97 38.10
C LYS A 446 -8.98 29.79 37.15
N GLU A 447 -9.19 28.62 37.76
CA GLU A 447 -9.82 27.48 37.11
C GLU A 447 -11.13 27.93 36.43
N SER A 448 -11.31 27.52 35.19
CA SER A 448 -12.61 27.55 34.52
C SER A 448 -12.78 26.24 33.74
N PRO A 449 -13.93 25.56 33.89
CA PRO A 449 -14.14 24.23 33.34
C PRO A 449 -14.50 24.27 31.86
N GLY A 450 -14.00 23.29 31.11
CA GLY A 450 -14.68 22.75 29.92
C GLY A 450 -14.87 23.70 28.74
N ALA A 451 -13.87 23.76 27.86
CA ALA A 451 -14.06 24.19 26.48
C ALA A 451 -13.31 23.26 25.52
N THR A 452 -13.73 21.99 25.48
CA THR A 452 -13.44 21.10 24.34
C THR A 452 -14.30 21.55 23.16
N ALA A 453 -13.89 22.66 22.54
CA ALA A 453 -14.56 23.20 21.36
C ALA A 453 -14.32 22.26 20.17
N GLN A 454 -15.44 21.74 19.64
CA GLN A 454 -15.57 20.92 18.44
C GLN A 454 -14.70 21.45 17.27
N ARG A 455 -13.54 20.83 17.02
CA ARG A 455 -12.76 20.97 15.77
C ARG A 455 -13.13 19.90 14.75
N LEU A 456 -14.43 19.73 14.49
CA LEU A 456 -14.89 18.97 13.33
C LEU A 456 -15.40 19.96 12.29
N CYS A 457 -14.85 19.86 11.08
CA CYS A 457 -15.36 20.59 9.93
C CYS A 457 -16.85 20.29 9.79
N ARG A 458 -17.72 21.25 10.15
CA ARG A 458 -19.13 21.18 9.76
C ARG A 458 -19.16 21.33 8.24
N SER A 459 -19.39 20.21 7.56
CA SER A 459 -19.82 20.19 6.16
C SER A 459 -21.21 20.82 6.09
N GLY A 460 -21.26 22.13 5.89
CA GLY A 460 -22.46 22.79 5.40
C GLY A 460 -22.79 22.24 4.02
N THR A 461 -24.01 21.72 3.86
CA THR A 461 -24.58 21.41 2.56
C THR A 461 -24.54 22.67 1.70
N THR A 462 -23.91 22.56 0.52
CA THR A 462 -23.70 23.62 -0.50
C THR A 462 -22.57 24.62 -0.23
N GLY A 463 -21.34 24.23 -0.54
CA GLY A 463 -20.17 25.12 -0.64
C GLY A 463 -19.10 24.51 -1.57
N PRO A 464 -18.23 25.32 -2.21
CA PRO A 464 -17.20 24.81 -3.13
C PRO A 464 -16.23 23.88 -2.38
N THR A 465 -15.71 22.87 -3.08
CA THR A 465 -14.71 21.92 -2.58
C THR A 465 -13.57 22.66 -1.88
N VAL A 466 -13.43 22.45 -0.57
CA VAL A 466 -12.36 23.08 0.22
C VAL A 466 -11.03 22.49 -0.23
N GLU A 467 -10.25 23.27 -0.97
CA GLU A 467 -8.86 22.96 -1.27
C GLU A 467 -8.08 22.91 0.06
N CYS A 468 -7.46 21.76 0.35
CA CYS A 468 -6.80 21.51 1.63
C CYS A 468 -5.45 20.79 1.45
N TRP A 469 -4.62 20.93 2.47
CA TRP A 469 -3.45 20.07 2.67
C TRP A 469 -3.93 18.64 2.89
N ARG A 470 -3.27 17.68 2.24
CA ARG A 470 -3.67 16.28 2.26
C ARG A 470 -2.50 15.39 2.65
N VAL A 471 -2.79 14.26 3.27
CA VAL A 471 -1.81 13.21 3.56
C VAL A 471 -2.28 11.92 2.94
N GLU A 472 -1.41 11.27 2.17
CA GLU A 472 -1.67 10.01 1.50
C GLU A 472 -0.87 8.88 2.17
N PHE A 473 -1.56 7.81 2.57
CA PHE A 473 -1.00 6.60 3.16
C PHE A 473 -0.91 5.47 2.12
N ARG A 474 0.30 4.93 1.92
CA ARG A 474 0.64 4.25 0.64
C ARG A 474 1.13 2.81 0.77
N THR A 475 1.42 2.35 1.98
CA THR A 475 2.01 1.01 2.20
C THR A 475 1.06 -0.18 2.07
N PRO A 476 -0.26 -0.10 2.38
CA PRO A 476 -1.12 -1.27 2.35
C PRO A 476 -1.04 -2.02 0.99
N GLU A 477 -0.87 -3.34 1.04
CA GLU A 477 -1.00 -4.17 -0.15
C GLU A 477 -2.47 -4.30 -0.53
N ILE A 478 -2.76 -4.49 -1.82
CA ILE A 478 -4.13 -4.79 -2.21
C ILE A 478 -4.48 -6.21 -1.76
N GLN A 479 -5.68 -6.41 -1.24
CA GLN A 479 -6.15 -7.69 -0.73
C GLN A 479 -7.05 -8.39 -1.74
N LEU A 480 -7.16 -9.73 -1.67
CA LEU A 480 -7.90 -10.55 -2.62
C LEU A 480 -9.39 -10.18 -2.70
N SER A 481 -9.99 -9.78 -1.57
CA SER A 481 -11.40 -9.40 -1.49
C SER A 481 -11.64 -7.91 -1.21
N ASP A 482 -12.79 -7.40 -1.67
CA ASP A 482 -13.23 -6.04 -1.35
C ASP A 482 -13.52 -5.86 0.15
N PHE A 483 -13.92 -6.94 0.85
CA PHE A 483 -14.12 -6.97 2.30
C PHE A 483 -12.81 -6.65 3.05
N GLU A 484 -11.71 -7.31 2.70
CA GLU A 484 -10.41 -7.06 3.33
C GLU A 484 -9.91 -5.64 3.05
N ASN A 485 -10.02 -5.19 1.80
CA ASN A 485 -9.62 -3.83 1.42
C ASN A 485 -10.44 -2.79 2.19
N ALA A 486 -11.75 -2.98 2.31
CA ALA A 486 -12.62 -2.10 3.10
C ALA A 486 -12.27 -2.15 4.60
N ALA A 487 -12.01 -3.32 5.18
CA ALA A 487 -11.63 -3.47 6.58
C ALA A 487 -10.33 -2.71 6.90
N CYS A 488 -9.32 -2.85 6.03
CA CYS A 488 -8.06 -2.13 6.17
C CYS A 488 -8.25 -0.62 6.08
N ILE A 489 -8.97 -0.12 5.07
CA ILE A 489 -9.19 1.32 4.89
C ILE A 489 -10.08 1.89 6.00
N ALA A 490 -11.08 1.15 6.48
CA ALA A 490 -11.93 1.56 7.60
C ALA A 490 -11.11 1.76 8.88
N LEU A 491 -10.26 0.80 9.25
CA LEU A 491 -9.39 0.95 10.43
C LEU A 491 -8.43 2.13 10.28
N ILE A 492 -7.79 2.32 9.13
CA ILE A 492 -6.94 3.50 8.88
C ILE A 492 -7.75 4.78 9.08
N THR A 493 -8.97 4.84 8.54
CA THR A 493 -9.80 6.05 8.58
C THR A 493 -10.28 6.39 9.99
N VAL A 494 -10.68 5.40 10.79
CA VAL A 494 -10.98 5.62 12.21
C VAL A 494 -9.73 6.04 12.96
N PHE A 495 -8.58 5.43 12.66
CA PHE A 495 -7.32 5.77 13.32
C PHE A 495 -6.86 7.20 13.02
N VAL A 496 -7.01 7.67 11.78
CA VAL A 496 -6.73 9.07 11.40
C VAL A 496 -7.59 10.04 12.23
N GLN A 497 -8.88 9.74 12.40
CA GLN A 497 -9.77 10.56 13.23
C GLN A 497 -9.31 10.59 14.69
N VAL A 498 -8.91 9.44 15.24
CA VAL A 498 -8.36 9.33 16.60
C VAL A 498 -7.06 10.12 16.74
N LEU A 499 -6.13 10.00 15.80
CA LEU A 499 -4.86 10.73 15.83
C LEU A 499 -5.08 12.26 15.85
N LEU A 500 -5.96 12.75 14.98
CA LEU A 500 -6.25 14.18 14.88
C LEU A 500 -6.95 14.74 16.14
N GLU A 501 -7.73 13.91 16.84
CA GLU A 501 -8.41 14.28 18.08
C GLU A 501 -7.51 14.14 19.32
N GLU A 502 -6.90 12.97 19.53
CA GLU A 502 -6.16 12.63 20.75
C GLU A 502 -4.71 13.15 20.74
N ARG A 503 -4.18 13.51 19.57
CA ARG A 503 -2.81 14.00 19.40
C ARG A 503 -1.76 13.06 19.99
N PHE A 504 -1.89 11.75 19.71
CA PHE A 504 -0.87 10.78 20.12
C PHE A 504 0.52 11.13 19.58
N ASP A 505 1.54 10.81 20.36
CA ASP A 505 2.95 10.91 20.02
C ASP A 505 3.45 9.50 19.67
N LEU A 506 3.70 9.24 18.38
CA LEU A 506 4.25 7.97 17.90
C LEU A 506 5.74 8.07 17.54
N TYR A 507 6.41 9.21 17.77
CA TYR A 507 7.74 9.46 17.24
C TYR A 507 8.77 8.45 17.77
N ILE A 508 9.49 7.83 16.84
CA ILE A 508 10.66 6.99 17.08
C ILE A 508 11.78 7.44 16.13
N PRO A 509 13.07 7.23 16.47
CA PRO A 509 14.17 7.51 15.54
C PRO A 509 13.92 6.87 14.16
N MET A 510 14.16 7.64 13.11
CA MET A 510 13.88 7.23 11.72
C MET A 510 14.63 5.95 11.35
N SER A 511 15.82 5.73 11.89
CA SER A 511 16.59 4.48 11.72
C SER A 511 15.84 3.25 12.24
N LEU A 512 15.11 3.37 13.35
CA LEU A 512 14.26 2.30 13.88
C LEU A 512 13.03 2.07 13.03
N ASN A 513 12.47 3.14 12.44
CA ASN A 513 11.38 3.03 11.50
C ASN A 513 11.81 2.36 10.18
N ASP A 514 13.02 2.65 9.69
CA ASP A 514 13.61 1.94 8.55
C ASP A 514 13.85 0.45 8.86
N GLU A 515 14.26 0.11 10.07
CA GLU A 515 14.35 -1.28 10.53
C GLU A 515 12.96 -1.94 10.58
N ASN A 516 11.92 -1.23 11.04
CA ASN A 516 10.54 -1.73 10.97
C ASN A 516 10.10 -2.02 9.52
N MET A 517 10.50 -1.19 8.55
CA MET A 517 10.23 -1.43 7.13
C MET A 517 10.96 -2.67 6.59
N ARG A 518 12.16 -2.95 7.08
CA ARG A 518 12.89 -4.19 6.75
C ARG A 518 12.20 -5.41 7.36
N ARG A 519 11.77 -5.33 8.63
CA ARG A 519 11.08 -6.42 9.34
C ARG A 519 9.72 -6.76 8.76
N SER A 520 8.95 -5.76 8.34
CA SER A 520 7.62 -5.98 7.75
C SER A 520 7.64 -6.83 6.48
N SER A 521 8.76 -6.81 5.75
CA SER A 521 8.95 -7.57 4.50
C SER A 521 9.26 -9.06 4.72
N GLN A 522 9.68 -9.45 5.93
CA GLN A 522 10.02 -10.85 6.23
C GLN A 522 8.79 -11.75 6.19
N LEU A 523 9.04 -13.06 5.97
CA LEU A 523 7.99 -14.08 5.97
C LEU A 523 7.18 -14.04 7.26
N ASN A 524 5.86 -13.95 7.10
CA ASN A 524 4.89 -14.01 8.19
C ASN A 524 5.21 -13.00 9.31
N SER A 525 5.71 -11.82 8.93
CA SER A 525 6.21 -10.80 9.84
C SER A 525 5.18 -10.38 10.90
N ILE A 526 3.90 -10.45 10.56
CA ILE A 526 2.77 -10.17 11.44
C ILE A 526 2.78 -11.03 12.73
N LEU A 527 3.26 -12.28 12.66
CA LEU A 527 3.27 -13.22 13.78
C LEU A 527 4.67 -13.50 14.34
N THR A 528 5.72 -13.21 13.56
CA THR A 528 7.09 -13.61 13.88
C THR A 528 7.99 -12.44 14.26
N GLN A 529 7.70 -11.23 13.77
CA GLN A 529 8.53 -10.05 14.00
C GLN A 529 7.95 -9.17 15.11
N LYS A 530 8.84 -8.40 15.72
CA LYS A 530 8.49 -7.29 16.59
C LYS A 530 8.86 -5.98 15.92
N PHE A 531 8.14 -4.92 16.26
CA PHE A 531 8.33 -3.60 15.70
C PHE A 531 8.64 -2.60 16.80
N TRP A 532 9.59 -1.71 16.55
CA TRP A 532 9.88 -0.59 17.44
C TRP A 532 8.66 0.31 17.53
N PHE A 533 8.21 0.56 18.75
CA PHE A 533 7.04 1.39 19.04
C PHE A 533 7.19 2.03 20.42
N ARG A 534 6.53 3.17 20.63
CA ARG A 534 6.56 3.91 21.90
C ARG A 534 5.87 3.10 23.00
N LYS A 535 6.45 3.10 24.21
CA LYS A 535 5.83 2.42 25.37
C LYS A 535 4.54 3.08 25.81
N ASP A 536 4.47 4.40 25.68
CA ASP A 536 3.27 5.19 25.96
C ASP A 536 3.12 6.26 24.88
N ILE A 537 2.00 6.24 24.17
CA ILE A 537 1.75 7.14 23.02
C ILE A 537 0.97 8.40 23.41
N ARG A 538 0.61 8.57 24.68
CA ARG A 538 -0.06 9.79 25.13
C ARG A 538 0.89 10.98 25.01
N SER A 539 0.41 12.06 24.41
CA SER A 539 1.16 13.33 24.33
C SER A 539 1.56 13.89 25.68
N SER A 540 0.74 13.63 26.72
CA SER A 540 1.01 14.04 28.10
C SER A 540 2.02 13.15 28.83
N SER A 541 2.50 12.05 28.21
CA SER A 541 3.38 11.11 28.90
C SER A 541 4.80 11.67 29.08
N SER A 542 5.35 11.48 30.29
CA SER A 542 6.76 11.75 30.58
C SER A 542 7.68 10.64 30.08
N ASP A 543 7.17 9.41 29.93
CA ASP A 543 7.93 8.31 29.35
C ASP A 543 7.92 8.43 27.83
N ARG A 544 9.08 8.76 27.25
CA ARG A 544 9.31 8.84 25.80
C ARG A 544 10.08 7.64 25.24
N SER A 545 10.23 6.59 26.03
CA SER A 545 10.96 5.39 25.62
C SER A 545 10.16 4.55 24.62
N PHE A 546 10.89 3.76 23.84
CA PHE A 546 10.37 2.83 22.85
C PHE A 546 10.96 1.43 23.06
N GLU A 547 10.21 0.42 22.67
CA GLU A 547 10.60 -0.99 22.75
C GLU A 547 10.01 -1.75 21.54
N GLU A 548 10.46 -2.97 21.33
CA GLU A 548 9.94 -3.86 20.31
C GLU A 548 8.66 -4.56 20.79
N PHE A 549 7.55 -4.43 20.06
CA PHE A 549 6.28 -5.10 20.37
C PHE A 549 5.79 -5.93 19.19
N TYR A 550 5.04 -7.00 19.45
CA TYR A 550 4.32 -7.68 18.38
C TYR A 550 3.21 -6.77 17.85
N LEU A 551 2.85 -6.93 16.57
CA LEU A 551 1.79 -6.10 15.96
C LEU A 551 0.46 -6.21 16.72
N HIS A 552 0.11 -7.39 17.23
CA HIS A 552 -1.07 -7.59 18.08
C HIS A 552 -1.02 -6.77 19.38
N GLU A 553 0.15 -6.66 20.00
CA GLU A 553 0.35 -5.90 21.25
C GLU A 553 0.16 -4.40 21.00
N ILE A 554 0.68 -3.89 19.88
CA ILE A 554 0.53 -2.48 19.47
C ILE A 554 -0.94 -2.15 19.19
N LEU A 555 -1.63 -3.01 18.44
CA LEU A 555 -3.00 -2.74 18.02
C LEU A 555 -4.01 -2.99 19.14
N PHE A 556 -3.89 -4.07 19.91
CA PHE A 556 -4.94 -4.51 20.84
C PHE A 556 -4.56 -4.43 22.32
N GLY A 557 -3.29 -4.20 22.65
CA GLY A 557 -2.84 -4.07 24.04
C GLY A 557 -2.85 -5.37 24.84
N VAL A 558 -3.03 -6.51 24.17
CA VAL A 558 -3.05 -7.84 24.78
C VAL A 558 -1.69 -8.50 24.58
N PRO A 559 -1.01 -8.96 25.65
CA PRO A 559 0.31 -9.57 25.54
C PRO A 559 0.24 -10.90 24.78
N VAL A 560 1.07 -11.05 23.75
CA VAL A 560 1.17 -12.31 22.98
C VAL A 560 1.86 -13.39 23.82
N VAL A 561 2.77 -12.98 24.70
CA VAL A 561 3.46 -13.85 25.65
C VAL A 561 3.04 -13.48 27.07
N PRO A 562 2.52 -14.42 27.88
CA PRO A 562 2.11 -14.14 29.26
C PRO A 562 3.22 -13.46 30.08
N GLY A 563 2.86 -12.41 30.83
CA GLY A 563 3.79 -11.65 31.66
C GLY A 563 4.61 -10.58 30.93
N ARG A 564 4.49 -10.48 29.59
CA ARG A 564 5.11 -9.38 28.83
C ARG A 564 4.30 -8.08 29.01
N GLN A 565 5.00 -6.96 29.07
CA GLN A 565 4.37 -5.63 29.05
C GLN A 565 3.94 -5.28 27.62
N THR A 566 2.78 -4.62 27.50
CA THR A 566 2.27 -4.03 26.26
C THR A 566 2.38 -2.52 26.32
N PRO A 567 2.22 -1.80 25.18
CA PRO A 567 2.13 -0.35 25.22
C PRO A 567 1.00 0.10 26.15
N ALA A 568 1.25 1.17 26.91
CA ALA A 568 0.30 1.72 27.89
C ALA A 568 -1.04 2.13 27.25
N VAL A 569 -1.00 2.54 25.98
CA VAL A 569 -2.19 2.78 25.16
C VAL A 569 -2.03 2.02 23.84
N ALA A 570 -3.02 1.18 23.54
CA ALA A 570 -3.10 0.44 22.29
C ALA A 570 -4.07 1.11 21.31
N LEU A 571 -3.81 0.94 20.01
CA LEU A 571 -4.46 1.74 18.96
C LEU A 571 -5.95 1.41 18.77
N VAL A 572 -6.33 0.13 18.77
CA VAL A 572 -7.73 -0.30 18.57
C VAL A 572 -8.59 0.02 19.80
N PRO A 573 -8.17 -0.23 21.05
CA PRO A 573 -8.91 0.26 22.22
C PRO A 573 -9.18 1.78 22.18
N ALA A 574 -8.22 2.59 21.72
CA ALA A 574 -8.43 4.01 21.51
C ALA A 574 -9.49 4.30 20.42
N CYS A 575 -9.48 3.55 19.31
CA CYS A 575 -10.51 3.64 18.28
C CYS A 575 -11.91 3.27 18.82
N LEU A 576 -12.02 2.23 19.64
CA LEU A 576 -13.29 1.81 20.23
C LEU A 576 -13.82 2.88 21.20
N ALA A 577 -12.95 3.46 22.04
CA ALA A 577 -13.32 4.56 22.91
C ALA A 577 -13.76 5.81 22.14
N TYR A 578 -13.12 6.10 21.00
CA TYR A 578 -13.53 7.18 20.10
C TYR A 578 -14.90 6.89 19.46
N MET A 579 -15.10 5.68 18.94
CA MET A 579 -16.37 5.25 18.35
C MET A 579 -17.51 5.33 19.37
N GLU A 580 -17.31 4.89 20.62
CA GLU A 580 -18.32 4.96 21.69
C GLU A 580 -18.75 6.42 21.96
N ARG A 581 -17.83 7.39 21.83
CA ARG A 581 -18.12 8.82 22.04
C ARG A 581 -18.71 9.52 20.82
N ARG A 582 -18.35 9.10 19.61
CA ARG A 582 -18.59 9.85 18.37
C ARG A 582 -19.64 9.23 17.46
N LEU A 583 -19.89 7.93 17.57
CA LEU A 583 -20.88 7.25 16.75
C LEU A 583 -22.28 7.47 17.36
N PRO A 584 -23.24 8.07 16.64
CA PRO A 584 -24.58 8.28 17.17
C PRO A 584 -25.26 6.96 17.53
N SER A 585 -25.98 6.91 18.65
CA SER A 585 -26.70 5.69 19.08
C SER A 585 -27.76 5.21 18.07
N GLY A 586 -28.16 6.07 17.12
CA GLY A 586 -29.06 5.73 16.01
C GLY A 586 -28.40 4.97 14.84
N SER A 587 -27.10 4.69 14.91
CA SER A 587 -26.32 4.08 13.82
C SER A 587 -25.71 2.71 14.19
N PRO A 588 -26.51 1.74 14.68
CA PRO A 588 -26.03 0.43 15.14
C PRO A 588 -25.39 -0.39 14.02
N TYR A 589 -25.81 -0.20 12.77
CA TYR A 589 -25.23 -0.91 11.64
C TYR A 589 -23.79 -0.48 11.35
N ALA A 590 -23.51 0.83 11.37
CA ALA A 590 -22.17 1.36 11.17
C ALA A 590 -21.22 0.87 12.25
N ALA A 591 -21.67 0.89 13.51
CA ALA A 591 -20.94 0.28 14.63
C ALA A 591 -20.68 -1.21 14.39
N ALA A 592 -21.69 -1.99 14.03
CA ALA A 592 -21.56 -3.43 13.83
C ALA A 592 -20.57 -3.78 12.69
N GLN A 593 -20.60 -3.03 11.58
CA GLN A 593 -19.68 -3.24 10.46
C GLN A 593 -18.24 -2.86 10.80
N LEU A 594 -18.02 -1.76 11.53
CA LEU A 594 -16.69 -1.38 12.00
C LEU A 594 -16.13 -2.40 12.99
N LEU A 595 -16.96 -2.89 13.91
CA LEU A 595 -16.58 -3.97 14.84
C LEU A 595 -16.22 -5.26 14.09
N GLU A 596 -17.00 -5.66 13.07
CA GLU A 596 -16.69 -6.80 12.18
C GLU A 596 -15.31 -6.65 11.53
N PHE A 597 -15.01 -5.47 10.98
CA PHE A 597 -13.71 -5.19 10.37
C PHE A 597 -12.56 -5.24 11.38
N PHE A 598 -12.73 -4.66 12.57
CA PHE A 598 -11.69 -4.64 13.59
C PHE A 598 -11.43 -6.04 14.14
N ASP A 599 -12.49 -6.84 14.29
CA ASP A 599 -12.40 -8.21 14.77
C ASP A 599 -11.75 -9.14 13.74
N PHE A 600 -12.04 -8.95 12.44
CA PHE A 600 -11.31 -9.63 11.37
C PHE A 600 -9.80 -9.37 11.43
N LEU A 601 -9.41 -8.09 11.57
CA LEU A 601 -7.99 -7.72 11.70
C LEU A 601 -7.38 -8.21 13.01
N ARG A 602 -8.16 -8.28 14.10
CA ARG A 602 -7.75 -8.91 15.36
C ARG A 602 -7.39 -10.38 15.15
N HIS A 603 -8.28 -11.15 14.53
CA HIS A 603 -8.07 -12.56 14.22
C HIS A 603 -6.82 -12.77 13.35
N ARG A 604 -6.54 -11.84 12.43
CA ARG A 604 -5.34 -11.89 11.60
C ARG A 604 -4.07 -11.69 12.44
N THR A 605 -4.05 -10.69 13.31
CA THR A 605 -2.90 -10.42 14.20
C THR A 605 -2.67 -11.48 15.28
N GLN A 606 -3.70 -12.25 15.65
CA GLN A 606 -3.59 -13.37 16.58
C GLN A 606 -3.08 -14.67 15.91
N GLY A 607 -3.00 -14.69 14.58
CA GLY A 607 -2.71 -15.90 13.83
C GLY A 607 -3.88 -16.88 13.82
N ILE A 608 -5.12 -16.39 13.91
CA ILE A 608 -6.30 -17.24 13.68
C ILE A 608 -6.57 -17.35 12.18
N VAL A 609 -6.57 -16.20 11.47
CA VAL A 609 -6.67 -16.13 10.00
C VAL A 609 -5.34 -15.66 9.39
N PRO A 610 -4.96 -16.14 8.19
CA PRO A 610 -3.70 -15.77 7.56
C PRO A 610 -3.75 -14.37 6.90
N THR A 611 -2.57 -13.86 6.54
CA THR A 611 -2.43 -12.84 5.48
C THR A 611 -2.57 -13.50 4.10
N ASN A 612 -2.76 -12.69 3.05
CA ASN A 612 -2.86 -13.23 1.69
C ASN A 612 -1.55 -13.88 1.23
N ALA A 613 -0.39 -13.36 1.63
CA ALA A 613 0.90 -14.00 1.34
C ALA A 613 1.00 -15.39 2.00
N THR A 614 0.68 -15.49 3.29
CA THR A 614 0.69 -16.76 4.04
C THR A 614 -0.30 -17.77 3.47
N PHE A 615 -1.50 -17.32 3.08
CA PHE A 615 -2.52 -18.17 2.43
C PHE A 615 -2.03 -18.71 1.08
N LEU A 616 -1.49 -17.85 0.21
CA LEU A 616 -1.00 -18.24 -1.10
C LEU A 616 0.22 -19.18 -1.02
N ARG A 617 1.09 -19.03 -0.01
CA ARG A 617 2.17 -20.00 0.26
C ARG A 617 1.64 -21.36 0.70
N ALA A 618 0.61 -21.39 1.55
CA ALA A 618 -0.02 -22.64 1.95
C ALA A 618 -0.73 -23.32 0.77
N TYR A 619 -1.36 -22.53 -0.12
CA TYR A 619 -1.92 -23.01 -1.37
C TYR A 619 -0.85 -23.64 -2.26
N LEU A 620 0.28 -22.97 -2.48
CA LEU A 620 1.42 -23.51 -3.24
C LEU A 620 1.92 -24.83 -2.64
N ALA A 621 2.16 -24.86 -1.31
CA ALA A 621 2.71 -26.02 -0.62
C ALA A 621 1.80 -27.25 -0.73
N ALA A 622 0.49 -27.07 -0.93
CA ALA A 622 -0.46 -28.14 -1.14
C ALA A 622 -0.71 -28.48 -2.62
N HIS A 623 -0.19 -27.67 -3.56
CA HIS A 623 -0.48 -27.84 -4.98
C HIS A 623 0.19 -29.11 -5.54
N PRO A 624 -0.54 -30.01 -6.23
CA PRO A 624 0.00 -31.28 -6.73
C PRO A 624 1.23 -31.13 -7.64
N ASP A 625 1.24 -30.09 -8.48
CA ASP A 625 2.33 -29.84 -9.43
C ASP A 625 3.54 -29.10 -8.82
N TYR A 626 3.50 -28.75 -7.53
CA TYR A 626 4.62 -28.04 -6.91
C TYR A 626 5.77 -29.01 -6.61
N LYS A 627 6.95 -28.75 -7.20
CA LYS A 627 8.11 -29.65 -7.16
C LYS A 627 9.06 -29.39 -5.98
N HIS A 628 8.64 -28.55 -5.03
CA HIS A 628 9.46 -28.13 -3.88
C HIS A 628 10.77 -27.44 -4.27
N ASP A 629 10.78 -26.78 -5.43
CA ASP A 629 11.94 -26.14 -6.05
C ASP A 629 11.86 -24.61 -6.03
N SER A 630 10.85 -24.04 -5.36
CA SER A 630 10.53 -22.61 -5.38
C SER A 630 10.10 -22.07 -6.75
N VAL A 631 9.68 -22.93 -7.67
CA VAL A 631 9.13 -22.55 -8.98
C VAL A 631 7.60 -22.51 -8.94
N VAL A 632 7.04 -21.44 -9.46
CA VAL A 632 5.60 -21.25 -9.67
C VAL A 632 5.31 -21.54 -11.15
N SER A 633 4.81 -22.74 -11.43
CA SER A 633 4.44 -23.18 -12.78
C SER A 633 3.23 -22.43 -13.32
N ARG A 634 2.94 -22.60 -14.62
CA ARG A 634 1.74 -22.03 -15.25
C ARG A 634 0.46 -22.52 -14.60
N THR A 635 0.37 -23.82 -14.30
CA THR A 635 -0.81 -24.42 -13.66
C THR A 635 -1.05 -23.80 -12.29
N ILE A 636 0.00 -23.64 -11.49
CA ILE A 636 -0.08 -22.99 -10.18
C ILE A 636 -0.51 -21.52 -10.35
N SER A 637 0.11 -20.79 -11.28
CA SER A 637 -0.22 -19.40 -11.56
C SER A 637 -1.67 -19.21 -12.00
N PHE A 638 -2.20 -20.12 -12.84
CA PHE A 638 -3.59 -20.14 -13.24
C PHE A 638 -4.50 -20.37 -12.03
N GLY A 639 -4.21 -21.38 -11.20
CA GLY A 639 -4.98 -21.66 -10.00
C GLY A 639 -5.02 -20.49 -9.01
N VAL A 640 -3.91 -19.76 -8.84
CA VAL A 640 -3.86 -18.53 -8.03
C VAL A 640 -4.75 -17.44 -8.63
N CYS A 641 -4.70 -17.20 -9.94
CA CYS A 641 -5.51 -16.17 -10.59
C CYS A 641 -7.00 -16.51 -10.59
N ASP A 642 -7.36 -17.77 -10.85
CA ASP A 642 -8.73 -18.28 -10.79
C ASP A 642 -9.30 -18.17 -9.36
N LEU A 643 -8.52 -18.56 -8.35
CA LEU A 643 -8.92 -18.41 -6.96
C LEU A 643 -9.09 -16.93 -6.57
N ALA A 644 -8.18 -16.05 -7.00
CA ALA A 644 -8.30 -14.60 -6.78
C ALA A 644 -9.55 -14.01 -7.44
N ALA A 645 -9.89 -14.44 -8.67
CA ALA A 645 -11.11 -14.05 -9.35
C ALA A 645 -12.35 -14.52 -8.58
N LYS A 646 -12.41 -15.78 -8.18
CA LYS A 646 -13.54 -16.34 -7.42
C LYS A 646 -13.74 -15.67 -6.07
N ILE A 647 -12.65 -15.38 -5.35
CA ILE A 647 -12.69 -14.64 -4.07
C ILE A 647 -13.20 -13.22 -4.29
N GLY A 648 -12.62 -12.49 -5.26
CA GLY A 648 -12.99 -11.10 -5.54
C GLY A 648 -14.44 -10.94 -5.98
N HIS A 649 -14.98 -11.90 -6.75
CA HIS A 649 -16.38 -11.92 -7.17
C HIS A 649 -17.32 -12.56 -6.14
N GLY A 650 -16.80 -13.04 -5.01
CA GLY A 650 -17.61 -13.65 -3.96
C GLY A 650 -18.28 -14.96 -4.36
N THR A 651 -17.79 -15.65 -5.38
CA THR A 651 -18.36 -16.91 -5.89
C THR A 651 -17.84 -18.15 -5.17
N VAL A 652 -16.84 -17.98 -4.30
CA VAL A 652 -16.28 -19.05 -3.47
C VAL A 652 -16.17 -18.62 -2.02
N ARG A 653 -16.46 -19.55 -1.12
CA ARG A 653 -16.27 -19.39 0.32
C ARG A 653 -14.93 -19.98 0.74
N ILE A 654 -14.11 -19.21 1.46
CA ILE A 654 -12.75 -19.62 1.88
C ILE A 654 -12.58 -19.48 3.41
N PRO A 655 -13.05 -20.43 4.23
CA PRO A 655 -12.81 -20.43 5.68
C PRO A 655 -11.33 -20.46 6.07
N GLU A 656 -10.45 -20.94 5.18
CA GLU A 656 -8.99 -20.98 5.38
C GLU A 656 -8.37 -19.58 5.42
N LEU A 657 -8.98 -18.61 4.75
CA LEU A 657 -8.53 -17.22 4.66
C LEU A 657 -9.33 -16.30 5.59
N PHE A 658 -10.63 -16.59 5.76
CA PHE A 658 -11.55 -15.69 6.46
C PHE A 658 -12.08 -16.23 7.78
N GLY A 659 -11.84 -17.50 8.11
CA GLY A 659 -12.31 -18.13 9.35
C GLY A 659 -13.82 -17.92 9.58
N PRO A 660 -14.24 -17.37 10.74
CA PRO A 660 -15.65 -17.13 11.03
C PRO A 660 -16.30 -16.12 10.07
N PHE A 661 -15.52 -15.23 9.45
CA PHE A 661 -16.00 -14.20 8.53
C PHE A 661 -16.26 -14.72 7.11
N ALA A 662 -16.04 -16.01 6.82
CA ALA A 662 -16.09 -16.53 5.44
C ALA A 662 -17.45 -16.35 4.74
N HIS A 663 -18.56 -16.30 5.48
CA HIS A 663 -19.88 -16.01 4.92
C HIS A 663 -20.07 -14.54 4.51
N ARG A 664 -19.16 -13.65 4.91
CA ARG A 664 -19.30 -12.20 4.80
C ARG A 664 -18.66 -11.60 3.56
N VAL A 665 -17.77 -12.34 2.91
CA VAL A 665 -16.85 -11.83 1.87
C VAL A 665 -17.49 -11.72 0.48
N GLY A 666 -18.70 -12.26 0.31
CA GLY A 666 -19.44 -12.22 -0.96
C GLY A 666 -19.83 -10.82 -1.45
N MET A 667 -20.21 -10.74 -2.72
CA MET A 667 -20.80 -9.54 -3.32
C MET A 667 -22.13 -9.19 -2.65
N ARG A 668 -22.31 -7.95 -2.18
CA ARG A 668 -23.51 -7.48 -1.45
C ARG A 668 -24.34 -6.46 -2.23
N ILE A 669 -24.09 -6.35 -3.53
CA ILE A 669 -24.74 -5.37 -4.39
C ILE A 669 -25.51 -6.12 -5.46
N SER A 670 -26.78 -5.78 -5.65
CA SER A 670 -27.63 -6.38 -6.68
C SER A 670 -27.34 -5.82 -8.06
N ASP A 671 -27.98 -6.40 -9.07
CA ASP A 671 -27.79 -6.03 -10.47
C ASP A 671 -28.16 -4.56 -10.75
N ASP A 672 -29.10 -4.00 -10.00
CA ASP A 672 -29.54 -2.60 -10.03
C ASP A 672 -28.62 -1.62 -9.27
N GLU A 673 -27.44 -2.07 -8.82
CA GLU A 673 -26.50 -1.30 -7.99
C GLU A 673 -27.04 -0.90 -6.61
N SER A 674 -28.20 -1.41 -6.20
CA SER A 674 -28.66 -1.25 -4.82
C SER A 674 -27.92 -2.22 -3.89
N ILE A 675 -27.77 -1.83 -2.63
CA ILE A 675 -27.26 -2.75 -1.61
C ILE A 675 -28.36 -3.79 -1.38
N GLN A 676 -28.06 -5.07 -1.59
CA GLN A 676 -29.04 -6.14 -1.43
C GLN A 676 -29.67 -6.05 -0.04
N ALA A 677 -31.00 -5.88 0.00
CA ALA A 677 -31.75 -5.88 1.24
C ALA A 677 -31.62 -7.24 1.94
N TYR A 678 -31.41 -7.16 3.25
CA TYR A 678 -30.83 -8.18 4.09
C TYR A 678 -31.52 -9.56 4.04
N GLY A 679 -30.85 -10.57 3.48
CA GLY A 679 -31.02 -11.97 3.93
C GLY A 679 -30.17 -12.23 5.19
N ASP A 680 -30.41 -13.30 5.94
CA ASP A 680 -29.67 -13.59 7.20
C ASP A 680 -28.12 -13.59 7.05
N PHE A 681 -27.62 -13.82 5.84
CA PHE A 681 -26.20 -13.79 5.48
C PHE A 681 -25.55 -12.39 5.37
N SER A 682 -26.30 -11.30 5.60
CA SER A 682 -25.86 -9.89 5.39
C SER A 682 -25.69 -9.04 6.66
N LYS A 683 -26.08 -9.57 7.83
CA LYS A 683 -25.84 -8.92 9.15
C LYS A 683 -24.36 -9.00 9.57
N PRO A 684 -23.69 -7.91 9.98
CA PRO A 684 -22.30 -7.94 10.44
C PRO A 684 -22.10 -8.96 11.56
N LEU A 685 -20.96 -9.64 11.54
CA LEU A 685 -20.53 -10.63 12.52
C LEU A 685 -19.45 -10.05 13.41
N VAL A 686 -19.63 -10.16 14.73
CA VAL A 686 -18.59 -9.84 15.73
C VAL A 686 -18.47 -11.04 16.67
N THR A 687 -17.26 -11.52 16.92
CA THR A 687 -17.09 -12.67 17.83
C THR A 687 -17.32 -12.28 19.29
N ALA A 688 -17.80 -13.24 20.08
CA ALA A 688 -18.15 -13.02 21.48
C ALA A 688 -16.95 -12.67 22.39
N ASP A 689 -15.72 -12.92 21.95
CA ASP A 689 -14.48 -12.57 22.65
C ASP A 689 -13.88 -11.24 22.19
N PHE A 690 -14.49 -10.52 21.23
CA PHE A 690 -14.00 -9.21 20.81
C PHE A 690 -14.11 -8.19 21.97
N PRO A 691 -13.02 -7.48 22.31
CA PRO A 691 -12.97 -6.60 23.47
C PRO A 691 -13.68 -5.26 23.20
N CYS A 692 -14.96 -5.15 23.57
CA CYS A 692 -15.68 -3.87 23.61
C CYS A 692 -15.66 -3.23 25.01
N PRO A 693 -15.81 -1.89 25.13
CA PRO A 693 -16.04 -1.22 26.42
C PRO A 693 -17.24 -1.84 27.17
N LEU A 694 -17.10 -2.09 28.48
CA LEU A 694 -18.17 -2.68 29.29
C LEU A 694 -19.37 -1.73 29.42
N GLY A 695 -20.58 -2.22 29.15
CA GLY A 695 -21.82 -1.50 29.47
C GLY A 695 -22.17 -0.30 28.57
N GLY A 696 -21.66 -0.25 27.33
CA GLY A 696 -21.91 0.82 26.35
C GLY A 696 -22.72 0.41 25.11
N PHE A 697 -22.90 1.37 24.21
CA PHE A 697 -23.54 1.20 22.91
C PHE A 697 -22.83 0.14 22.06
N LEU A 698 -21.50 0.17 21.98
CA LEU A 698 -20.75 -0.83 21.20
C LEU A 698 -20.85 -2.23 21.80
N ALA A 699 -20.97 -2.37 23.12
CA ALA A 699 -21.22 -3.66 23.75
C ALA A 699 -22.61 -4.20 23.41
N SER A 700 -23.64 -3.35 23.44
CA SER A 700 -24.99 -3.72 23.05
C SER A 700 -25.06 -4.14 21.57
N VAL A 701 -24.42 -3.38 20.68
CA VAL A 701 -24.33 -3.72 19.25
C VAL A 701 -23.62 -5.06 19.06
N ARG A 702 -22.49 -5.27 19.73
CA ARG A 702 -21.75 -6.54 19.69
C ARG A 702 -22.65 -7.71 20.14
N GLU A 703 -23.40 -7.57 21.22
CA GLU A 703 -24.28 -8.63 21.73
C GLU A 703 -25.43 -8.97 20.77
N GLN A 704 -25.95 -7.99 20.04
CA GLN A 704 -26.97 -8.20 19.00
C GLN A 704 -26.41 -8.89 17.76
N HIS A 705 -25.12 -8.70 17.48
CA HIS A 705 -24.41 -9.19 16.28
C HIS A 705 -23.44 -10.35 16.55
N CYS A 706 -23.43 -10.88 17.78
CA CYS A 706 -22.73 -12.11 18.12
C CYS A 706 -23.52 -13.31 17.61
N GLU A 707 -22.82 -14.27 16.99
CA GLU A 707 -23.38 -15.61 16.82
C GLU A 707 -23.66 -16.21 18.20
N LYS A 708 -24.94 -16.36 18.55
CA LYS A 708 -25.33 -17.24 19.65
C LYS A 708 -25.01 -18.65 19.18
N GLY A 709 -24.10 -19.33 19.87
CA GLY A 709 -23.87 -20.77 19.65
C GLY A 709 -25.21 -21.52 19.72
N PRO A 710 -25.34 -22.70 19.07
CA PRO A 710 -26.58 -23.47 19.14
C PRO A 710 -26.93 -23.66 20.61
N ALA A 711 -28.07 -23.10 21.02
CA ALA A 711 -28.65 -23.38 22.31
C ALA A 711 -28.76 -24.90 22.41
N GLU A 712 -28.17 -25.48 23.45
CA GLU A 712 -28.40 -26.88 23.78
C GLU A 712 -29.90 -27.11 23.74
N ALA A 713 -30.33 -28.01 22.86
CA ALA A 713 -31.71 -28.44 22.78
C ALA A 713 -32.05 -29.11 24.11
N GLU A 714 -32.59 -28.34 25.04
CA GLU A 714 -33.30 -28.82 26.22
C GLU A 714 -34.36 -29.83 25.73
N PRO A 715 -34.29 -31.11 26.16
CA PRO A 715 -35.32 -32.05 25.80
C PRO A 715 -36.58 -31.68 26.58
N HIS A 716 -37.64 -31.35 25.84
CA HIS A 716 -38.99 -31.30 26.38
C HIS A 716 -39.31 -32.61 27.10
N SER A 717 -39.33 -32.58 28.43
CA SER A 717 -40.12 -33.51 29.24
C SER A 717 -41.04 -32.71 30.15
N SER A 718 -42.31 -32.76 29.78
CA SER A 718 -43.49 -32.28 30.50
C SER A 718 -43.50 -32.59 31.99
N VAL A 719 -43.61 -31.58 32.84
CA VAL A 719 -44.38 -31.68 34.10
C VAL A 719 -45.13 -30.37 34.34
N SER A 720 -46.45 -30.47 34.36
CA SER A 720 -47.39 -29.42 34.76
C SER A 720 -47.30 -29.13 36.25
N GLY A 721 -47.41 -27.88 36.67
CA GLY A 721 -47.63 -27.59 38.10
C GLY A 721 -47.46 -26.14 38.54
N MET A 722 -48.53 -25.36 38.36
CA MET A 722 -49.07 -24.35 39.29
C MET A 722 -48.14 -23.43 40.13
N ASN A 723 -48.39 -22.13 39.91
CA ASN A 723 -48.62 -21.05 40.90
C ASN A 723 -47.46 -20.43 41.70
N GLN A 724 -47.16 -19.17 41.30
CA GLN A 724 -47.36 -17.94 42.10
C GLN A 724 -46.87 -17.90 43.56
N LYS A 725 -45.83 -17.10 43.84
CA LYS A 725 -45.87 -15.81 44.58
C LYS A 725 -44.51 -15.46 45.24
N THR A 726 -44.05 -14.24 44.96
CA THR A 726 -43.17 -13.42 45.83
C THR A 726 -43.86 -13.13 47.17
N PRO A 727 -43.15 -12.85 48.29
CA PRO A 727 -42.65 -11.48 48.53
C PRO A 727 -41.38 -11.30 49.40
N GLU A 728 -40.67 -10.22 49.09
CA GLU A 728 -40.14 -9.13 49.94
C GLU A 728 -39.54 -9.35 51.35
N ASN A 729 -38.39 -8.68 51.52
CA ASN A 729 -37.93 -7.81 52.62
C ASN A 729 -37.70 -8.39 54.02
N LEU A 730 -36.49 -8.13 54.56
CA LEU A 730 -36.29 -7.47 55.86
C LEU A 730 -34.83 -7.04 56.08
N LEU A 731 -34.71 -5.96 56.84
CA LEU A 731 -33.63 -4.98 56.99
C LEU A 731 -32.68 -5.21 58.19
N CYS A 732 -31.57 -4.45 58.19
CA CYS A 732 -30.77 -3.94 59.34
C CYS A 732 -29.86 -4.95 60.08
N ASN A 733 -28.69 -4.63 60.66
CA ASN A 733 -27.90 -3.39 60.85
C ASN A 733 -26.52 -3.74 61.47
N HIS A 734 -25.60 -2.76 61.47
CA HIS A 734 -24.44 -2.51 62.38
C HIS A 734 -23.03 -3.12 62.15
N SER A 735 -22.15 -2.26 61.61
CA SER A 735 -20.86 -1.77 62.14
C SER A 735 -19.96 -2.62 63.06
N ALA A 736 -18.70 -2.84 62.64
CA ALA A 736 -17.45 -2.36 63.27
C ALA A 736 -16.24 -3.12 62.71
N GLY A 737 -15.12 -2.42 62.49
CA GLY A 737 -13.97 -2.92 61.75
C GLY A 737 -13.01 -3.83 62.54
N ALA A 738 -12.21 -4.60 61.80
CA ALA A 738 -10.84 -4.93 62.13
C ALA A 738 -10.17 -5.60 60.91
N SER A 739 -8.94 -5.19 60.66
CA SER A 739 -7.97 -5.68 59.67
C SER A 739 -7.84 -7.20 59.60
N PHE A 740 -7.86 -7.77 58.39
CA PHE A 740 -7.35 -9.13 58.13
C PHE A 740 -6.66 -9.23 56.75
N SER A 741 -5.45 -9.77 56.78
CA SER A 741 -4.67 -10.28 55.65
C SER A 741 -5.26 -11.61 55.10
N PRO A 742 -4.91 -12.02 53.87
CA PRO A 742 -5.79 -12.83 53.03
C PRO A 742 -5.38 -14.31 53.01
N GLU A 743 -6.25 -15.21 53.46
CA GLU A 743 -6.20 -16.60 53.03
C GLU A 743 -7.61 -17.21 52.90
N LYS A 744 -7.80 -17.92 51.78
CA LYS A 744 -8.87 -18.88 51.45
C LYS A 744 -10.29 -18.34 51.29
N TYR A 745 -10.64 -18.05 50.03
CA TYR A 745 -11.90 -18.56 49.47
C TYR A 745 -11.64 -19.13 48.06
N GLY A 746 -11.86 -20.44 47.94
CA GLY A 746 -11.79 -21.17 46.69
C GLY A 746 -12.95 -20.77 45.78
N LEU A 747 -12.61 -20.32 44.57
CA LEU A 747 -13.56 -20.15 43.47
C LEU A 747 -13.58 -21.43 42.63
N CYS A 748 -14.81 -21.90 42.45
CA CYS A 748 -15.19 -23.00 41.57
C CYS A 748 -14.71 -22.70 40.14
N LEU A 749 -13.70 -23.46 39.70
CA LEU A 749 -13.19 -23.48 38.33
C LEU A 749 -14.24 -24.15 37.43
N SER A 750 -15.01 -23.35 36.69
CA SER A 750 -15.56 -23.81 35.42
C SER A 750 -14.39 -23.98 34.43
N ARG A 751 -14.35 -25.14 33.78
CA ARG A 751 -13.26 -25.64 32.95
C ARG A 751 -12.83 -24.63 31.87
N ARG A 752 -11.80 -23.84 32.13
CA ARG A 752 -10.94 -23.28 31.07
C ARG A 752 -10.15 -24.44 30.48
N THR A 753 -10.47 -24.83 29.25
CA THR A 753 -9.58 -25.63 28.42
C THR A 753 -8.26 -24.87 28.30
N LYS A 754 -7.21 -25.35 28.99
CA LYS A 754 -5.83 -25.01 28.65
C LYS A 754 -5.62 -25.41 27.20
N MET A 755 -5.57 -24.43 26.29
CA MET A 755 -4.94 -24.66 25.00
C MET A 755 -3.43 -24.61 25.25
N ASP A 756 -2.82 -25.78 25.35
CA ASP A 756 -1.39 -25.90 25.06
C ASP A 756 -1.16 -25.41 23.62
N PRO A 757 -0.05 -24.70 23.31
CA PRO A 757 0.23 -24.27 21.96
C PRO A 757 0.28 -25.52 21.05
N PRO A 758 -0.56 -25.60 20.01
CA PRO A 758 -0.60 -26.80 19.19
C PRO A 758 0.74 -26.93 18.49
N GLN A 759 1.45 -28.04 18.75
CA GLN A 759 2.69 -28.39 18.05
C GLN A 759 2.46 -28.16 16.55
N SER A 760 3.22 -27.21 16.00
CA SER A 760 3.14 -26.83 14.59
C SER A 760 3.47 -28.05 13.74
N ASP A 761 2.67 -28.30 12.69
CA ASP A 761 3.05 -29.27 11.67
C ASP A 761 4.43 -28.85 11.10
N PRO A 762 5.48 -29.68 11.23
CA PRO A 762 6.81 -29.34 10.76
C PRO A 762 6.83 -29.04 9.25
N GLY A 763 5.90 -29.60 8.48
CA GLY A 763 5.82 -29.38 7.04
C GLY A 763 5.36 -27.98 6.67
N LEU A 764 4.16 -27.57 7.12
CA LEU A 764 3.58 -26.27 6.73
C LEU A 764 4.31 -25.08 7.37
N SER A 765 4.79 -25.21 8.62
CA SER A 765 5.51 -24.13 9.32
C SER A 765 6.76 -23.63 8.58
N PHE A 766 7.44 -24.52 7.85
CA PHE A 766 8.59 -24.19 7.01
C PHE A 766 8.24 -23.17 5.91
N TYR A 767 7.18 -23.43 5.14
CA TYR A 767 6.72 -22.54 4.06
C TYR A 767 6.25 -21.19 4.57
N LEU A 768 5.68 -21.16 5.78
CA LEU A 768 5.11 -19.96 6.38
C LEU A 768 6.13 -19.20 7.26
N GLY A 769 7.41 -19.59 7.25
CA GLY A 769 8.45 -18.91 8.01
C GLY A 769 8.23 -18.92 9.53
N GLY A 770 7.52 -19.91 10.08
CA GLY A 770 7.28 -20.04 11.51
C GLY A 770 5.84 -20.41 11.88
N ARG A 771 5.14 -19.52 12.60
CA ARG A 771 3.83 -19.80 13.18
C ARG A 771 2.75 -20.01 12.12
N VAL A 772 2.06 -21.13 12.17
CA VAL A 772 0.96 -21.47 11.25
C VAL A 772 -0.36 -20.91 11.78
N PRO A 773 -1.11 -20.11 10.99
CA PRO A 773 -2.43 -19.65 11.40
C PRO A 773 -3.42 -20.80 11.68
N LEU A 774 -4.30 -20.63 12.66
CA LEU A 774 -5.20 -21.69 13.15
C LEU A 774 -6.10 -22.27 12.05
N THR A 775 -6.68 -21.41 11.21
CA THR A 775 -7.52 -21.82 10.08
C THR A 775 -6.76 -22.68 9.08
N LEU A 776 -5.55 -22.28 8.71
CA LEU A 776 -4.65 -23.07 7.86
C LEU A 776 -4.21 -24.38 8.53
N GLN A 777 -3.88 -24.35 9.82
CA GLN A 777 -3.51 -25.56 10.56
C GLN A 777 -4.64 -26.59 10.56
N LYS A 778 -5.88 -26.15 10.78
CA LYS A 778 -7.07 -27.01 10.74
C LYS A 778 -7.25 -27.59 9.33
N ALA A 779 -7.24 -26.73 8.31
CA ALA A 779 -7.48 -27.13 6.93
C ALA A 779 -6.38 -28.04 6.37
N TRP A 780 -5.13 -27.84 6.79
CA TRP A 780 -4.00 -28.68 6.43
C TRP A 780 -4.14 -30.08 7.04
N LYS A 781 -4.45 -30.17 8.34
CA LYS A 781 -4.66 -31.45 9.04
C LYS A 781 -5.87 -32.23 8.51
N SER A 782 -6.93 -31.53 8.10
CA SER A 782 -8.14 -32.13 7.55
C SER A 782 -8.08 -32.34 6.04
N GLN A 783 -6.94 -32.06 5.39
CA GLN A 783 -6.76 -32.12 3.94
C GLN A 783 -7.75 -31.25 3.13
N GLN A 784 -8.42 -30.29 3.78
CA GLN A 784 -9.40 -29.43 3.13
C GLN A 784 -8.80 -28.47 2.09
N ILE A 785 -7.51 -28.14 2.18
CA ILE A 785 -6.83 -27.32 1.17
C ILE A 785 -6.79 -28.04 -0.20
N GLN A 786 -6.81 -29.38 -0.22
CA GLN A 786 -6.75 -30.15 -1.47
C GLN A 786 -7.98 -29.96 -2.36
N ARG A 787 -9.12 -29.56 -1.76
CA ARG A 787 -10.36 -29.26 -2.50
C ARG A 787 -10.20 -28.18 -3.57
N PHE A 788 -9.16 -27.34 -3.46
CA PHE A 788 -8.87 -26.33 -4.46
C PHE A 788 -8.30 -26.91 -5.76
N PHE A 789 -7.89 -28.18 -5.76
CA PHE A 789 -7.25 -28.85 -6.89
C PHE A 789 -8.07 -30.00 -7.48
N ASP A 790 -9.22 -30.32 -6.87
CA ASP A 790 -10.13 -31.40 -7.30
C ASP A 790 -10.95 -30.99 -8.54
N PHE A 791 -10.26 -30.62 -9.63
CA PHE A 791 -10.86 -30.27 -10.92
C PHE A 791 -11.30 -31.51 -11.74
N ARG A 792 -11.04 -32.74 -11.27
CA ARG A 792 -11.45 -33.98 -11.97
C ARG A 792 -12.89 -34.43 -11.68
N ASN A 793 -13.62 -33.72 -10.83
CA ASN A 793 -15.05 -34.00 -10.59
C ASN A 793 -15.84 -32.68 -10.63
N GLU A 794 -16.22 -32.25 -11.84
CA GLU A 794 -17.21 -31.16 -12.04
C GLU A 794 -18.56 -31.41 -11.31
N ASN A 795 -18.75 -32.59 -10.70
CA ASN A 795 -19.94 -32.98 -9.94
C ASN A 795 -19.84 -32.86 -8.40
N SER A 796 -18.72 -32.41 -7.81
CA SER A 796 -18.61 -32.27 -6.35
C SER A 796 -18.85 -30.84 -5.83
N ILE A 797 -18.61 -29.80 -6.63
CA ILE A 797 -18.92 -28.41 -6.27
C ILE A 797 -20.43 -28.12 -6.39
N SER A 798 -21.19 -28.95 -7.11
CA SER A 798 -22.64 -28.85 -7.24
C SER A 798 -23.44 -29.50 -6.10
N LYS A 799 -22.79 -30.15 -5.12
CA LYS A 799 -23.47 -30.94 -4.08
C LYS A 799 -23.39 -30.40 -2.64
N MET A 800 -22.75 -29.26 -2.39
CA MET A 800 -22.84 -28.60 -1.08
C MET A 800 -23.75 -27.37 -1.18
N GLU A 801 -24.96 -27.53 -0.61
CA GLU A 801 -25.96 -26.50 -0.31
C GLU A 801 -26.51 -25.66 -1.48
N MET A 802 -26.81 -26.31 -2.62
CA MET A 802 -27.92 -25.88 -3.47
C MET A 802 -29.27 -26.37 -2.91
N ARG A 803 -29.66 -25.88 -1.73
CA ARG A 803 -31.08 -25.79 -1.37
C ARG A 803 -31.43 -24.31 -1.36
N GLU A 804 -32.20 -23.92 -2.38
CA GLU A 804 -32.71 -22.56 -2.67
C GLU A 804 -31.78 -21.57 -3.38
N PHE A 805 -31.20 -21.94 -4.53
CA PHE A 805 -31.00 -20.97 -5.60
C PHE A 805 -31.27 -21.63 -6.96
N ARG A 806 -32.53 -21.56 -7.41
CA ARG A 806 -32.84 -21.75 -8.84
C ARG A 806 -32.43 -20.48 -9.57
N ILE A 807 -31.22 -20.48 -10.12
CA ILE A 807 -30.89 -19.57 -11.21
C ILE A 807 -31.71 -20.05 -12.40
N HIS A 808 -32.71 -19.25 -12.80
CA HIS A 808 -33.46 -19.50 -14.03
C HIS A 808 -32.47 -19.48 -15.20
N LYS A 809 -32.22 -20.65 -15.78
CA LYS A 809 -31.63 -20.79 -17.11
C LYS A 809 -32.67 -20.38 -18.13
N ASP A 810 -32.72 -19.11 -18.51
CA ASP A 810 -33.39 -18.69 -19.73
C ASP A 810 -32.41 -17.89 -20.61
N VAL A 811 -31.75 -18.68 -21.48
CA VAL A 811 -31.41 -18.39 -22.87
C VAL A 811 -31.04 -16.94 -23.21
N TRP A 812 -29.74 -16.66 -23.22
CA TRP A 812 -29.18 -15.62 -24.11
C TRP A 812 -29.40 -16.05 -25.57
N ASN A 813 -30.32 -15.39 -26.25
CA ASN A 813 -30.54 -15.56 -27.69
C ASN A 813 -30.07 -14.27 -28.39
N PRO A 814 -29.10 -14.33 -29.32
CA PRO A 814 -28.70 -13.16 -30.08
C PRO A 814 -29.66 -12.95 -31.26
N VAL A 815 -29.75 -11.69 -31.72
CA VAL A 815 -30.42 -11.23 -32.95
C VAL A 815 -31.92 -10.92 -32.84
N ARG A 816 -32.23 -9.62 -32.80
CA ARG A 816 -33.35 -9.05 -33.57
C ARG A 816 -32.97 -7.68 -34.11
N GLU A 817 -32.77 -7.63 -35.42
CA GLU A 817 -32.77 -6.43 -36.24
C GLU A 817 -34.03 -5.59 -35.94
N PHE A 818 -33.86 -4.27 -35.81
CA PHE A 818 -34.98 -3.35 -35.98
C PHE A 818 -34.65 -2.36 -37.10
N ARG A 819 -35.26 -2.61 -38.26
CA ARG A 819 -35.42 -1.64 -39.35
C ARG A 819 -36.47 -0.59 -38.95
N GLY A 820 -36.11 0.67 -39.13
CA GLY A 820 -36.86 1.64 -39.95
C GLY A 820 -38.27 2.07 -39.55
N SER A 821 -38.35 3.39 -39.25
CA SER A 821 -39.35 4.35 -39.75
C SER A 821 -40.75 4.41 -39.12
N SER A 822 -41.05 5.55 -38.47
CA SER A 822 -41.98 6.53 -39.05
C SER A 822 -41.91 7.90 -38.34
N HIS A 823 -41.66 8.95 -39.14
CA HIS A 823 -41.80 10.37 -38.82
C HIS A 823 -43.28 10.78 -38.57
N ARG A 824 -43.52 11.76 -37.68
CA ARG A 824 -44.11 13.12 -37.95
C ARG A 824 -44.47 13.91 -36.65
N PRO A 825 -44.67 15.25 -36.69
CA PRO A 825 -43.82 16.20 -35.94
C PRO A 825 -44.55 17.33 -35.15
N ILE A 826 -43.75 18.28 -34.60
CA ILE A 826 -44.08 19.68 -34.15
C ILE A 826 -44.90 19.76 -32.83
N THR A 827 -44.56 20.49 -31.75
CA THR A 827 -44.15 21.90 -31.63
C THR A 827 -43.21 22.20 -30.46
N THR A 828 -42.33 23.16 -30.75
CA THR A 828 -41.43 23.94 -29.90
C THR A 828 -42.12 24.69 -28.75
N ASN A 829 -41.46 24.75 -27.59
CA ASN A 829 -41.30 26.01 -26.86
C ASN A 829 -39.88 26.11 -26.30
N LYS A 830 -39.19 27.20 -26.68
CA LYS A 830 -37.85 27.61 -26.29
C LYS A 830 -37.91 28.49 -25.03
N ALA A 831 -36.95 28.31 -24.13
CA ALA A 831 -36.13 29.33 -23.47
C ALA A 831 -35.05 28.59 -22.63
N GLU A 832 -33.86 28.33 -23.20
CA GLU A 832 -32.57 29.04 -22.97
C GLU A 832 -31.92 28.66 -21.62
N SER A 833 -30.92 27.76 -21.55
CA SER A 833 -29.47 27.85 -21.92
C SER A 833 -28.73 28.95 -21.15
N THR A 834 -27.93 28.65 -20.13
CA THR A 834 -26.46 28.42 -20.14
C THR A 834 -26.07 28.31 -18.64
N TRP A 835 -25.20 27.40 -18.18
CA TRP A 835 -23.74 27.51 -18.14
C TRP A 835 -23.10 26.14 -17.88
N ALA A 836 -22.04 25.87 -18.62
CA ALA A 836 -21.09 24.76 -18.45
C ALA A 836 -19.87 25.20 -17.59
N TRP A 837 -18.99 24.23 -17.29
CA TRP A 837 -17.63 24.30 -16.70
C TRP A 837 -17.59 24.33 -15.14
N MET A 838 -16.77 23.54 -14.41
CA MET A 838 -15.46 22.95 -14.69
C MET A 838 -15.18 21.72 -13.78
N LEU A 839 -14.53 20.69 -14.34
CA LEU A 839 -13.94 19.50 -13.68
C LEU A 839 -12.51 19.81 -13.17
N SER A 840 -12.05 19.13 -12.11
CA SER A 840 -10.61 18.96 -11.85
C SER A 840 -10.22 17.49 -12.07
N THR A 841 -9.45 17.26 -13.12
CA THR A 841 -9.02 15.95 -13.60
C THR A 841 -7.61 15.62 -13.10
N ALA A 842 -7.43 14.35 -12.74
CA ALA A 842 -6.17 13.66 -12.90
C ALA A 842 -5.72 13.81 -14.36
N VAL A 843 -4.48 14.25 -14.59
CA VAL A 843 -4.00 14.63 -15.91
C VAL A 843 -3.90 13.41 -16.83
N GLY A 844 -4.89 13.29 -17.71
CA GLY A 844 -4.96 12.48 -18.91
C GLY A 844 -6.06 13.06 -19.78
N GLY A 845 -5.71 14.02 -20.64
CA GLY A 845 -6.64 14.66 -21.58
C GLY A 845 -6.75 13.87 -22.89
N PRO A 846 -7.93 13.80 -23.52
CA PRO A 846 -8.19 13.02 -24.73
C PRO A 846 -7.82 13.75 -26.03
N ASP A 847 -7.68 12.96 -27.08
CA ASP A 847 -7.32 13.31 -28.46
C ASP A 847 -8.25 14.32 -29.14
N THR A 848 -7.65 15.11 -30.05
CA THR A 848 -8.31 15.61 -31.26
C THR A 848 -7.37 15.43 -32.44
N ASP A 849 -7.79 14.60 -33.39
CA ASP A 849 -7.22 14.38 -34.71
C ASP A 849 -7.14 15.67 -35.54
N THR A 850 -6.01 15.88 -36.23
CA THR A 850 -5.98 16.36 -37.62
C THR A 850 -4.75 15.77 -38.32
N GLY A 851 -4.99 15.08 -39.44
CA GLY A 851 -3.98 14.32 -40.18
C GLY A 851 -3.14 15.12 -41.17
N ALA A 852 -2.57 14.34 -42.10
CA ALA A 852 -1.59 14.64 -43.15
C ALA A 852 -0.14 14.58 -42.64
N SER A 853 0.82 13.95 -43.33
CA SER A 853 0.84 13.24 -44.61
C SER A 853 2.21 12.55 -44.71
N ASP A 854 2.26 11.48 -45.51
CA ASP A 854 3.49 10.87 -46.00
C ASP A 854 4.48 11.92 -46.52
N GLU A 855 5.78 11.73 -46.26
CA GLU A 855 6.79 11.78 -47.32
C GLU A 855 8.12 11.12 -46.90
N ASN A 856 8.62 10.32 -47.84
CA ASN A 856 9.88 9.61 -47.80
C ASN A 856 11.09 10.55 -47.80
N GLY A 857 12.18 10.14 -47.17
CA GLY A 857 13.47 10.81 -47.26
C GLY A 857 14.62 9.94 -46.77
N SER A 858 15.00 8.96 -47.59
CA SER A 858 16.22 8.15 -47.47
C SER A 858 17.51 8.99 -47.50
N THR A 859 18.61 8.34 -47.08
CA THR A 859 20.05 8.70 -47.23
C THR A 859 20.64 9.58 -46.11
N SER A 860 21.83 9.37 -45.57
CA SER A 860 22.92 8.39 -45.76
C SER A 860 23.98 8.66 -44.68
N CYS A 861 24.65 7.62 -44.18
CA CYS A 861 25.96 7.75 -43.53
C CYS A 861 26.99 8.37 -44.51
N PRO A 862 28.08 8.99 -44.00
CA PRO A 862 29.33 8.25 -43.98
C PRO A 862 30.22 8.40 -42.72
N SER A 863 30.89 7.28 -42.45
CA SER A 863 32.17 6.99 -41.79
C SER A 863 33.11 8.07 -41.20
N LEU A 864 33.62 7.73 -40.00
CA LEU A 864 35.03 7.69 -39.54
C LEU A 864 36.03 8.80 -39.95
N GLY A 865 36.60 9.44 -38.92
CA GLY A 865 37.82 10.25 -38.99
C GLY A 865 38.32 10.68 -37.59
N GLU A 866 39.49 10.18 -37.23
CA GLU A 866 40.27 10.21 -35.99
C GLU A 866 40.73 11.56 -35.37
N ILE A 867 40.92 11.53 -34.02
CA ILE A 867 42.01 12.09 -33.17
C ILE A 867 42.03 13.59 -32.74
N GLY A 868 42.21 13.78 -31.41
CA GLY A 868 42.79 14.94 -30.69
C GLY A 868 41.75 15.85 -30.00
N ASP A 869 41.81 16.25 -28.73
CA ASP A 869 42.80 16.14 -27.66
C ASP A 869 42.11 16.32 -26.29
N ILE A 870 42.77 15.80 -25.26
CA ILE A 870 42.42 15.87 -23.84
C ILE A 870 42.85 17.22 -23.26
N SER A 871 42.04 17.84 -22.39
CA SER A 871 42.52 18.83 -21.43
C SER A 871 41.92 18.59 -20.04
N ASP A 872 42.80 18.22 -19.12
CA ASP A 872 42.63 18.10 -17.68
C ASP A 872 42.31 19.45 -17.02
N GLU A 873 41.46 19.45 -16.00
CA GLU A 873 41.60 20.39 -14.87
C GLU A 873 40.88 19.84 -13.62
N ALA A 874 41.61 19.04 -12.86
CA ALA A 874 41.31 18.67 -11.48
C ALA A 874 42.63 18.63 -10.69
N GLN A 875 43.05 19.77 -10.11
CA GLN A 875 43.98 19.83 -8.95
C GLN A 875 44.29 21.28 -8.53
N ALA A 876 43.68 21.75 -7.44
CA ALA A 876 44.13 22.78 -6.49
C ALA A 876 42.94 22.98 -5.50
N GLU A 877 43.01 22.97 -4.17
CA GLU A 877 44.05 23.38 -3.24
C GLU A 877 43.95 22.58 -1.92
N LYS A 878 45.10 22.07 -1.47
CA LYS A 878 45.41 21.78 -0.06
C LYS A 878 46.88 22.11 0.12
N ARG A 879 47.18 23.25 0.75
CA ARG A 879 48.39 23.57 1.56
C ARG A 879 48.62 25.08 1.54
N TYR A 880 48.28 25.76 2.62
CA TYR A 880 49.16 26.79 3.20
C TYR A 880 48.85 26.88 4.69
N ASN A 881 49.87 26.61 5.51
CA ASN A 881 49.85 26.85 6.95
C ASN A 881 51.26 27.27 7.39
N GLY A 882 51.30 28.31 8.21
CA GLY A 882 52.42 28.76 9.03
C GLY A 882 52.82 30.22 8.74
N ALA A 883 53.15 31.10 9.69
CA ALA A 883 53.07 31.15 11.15
C ALA A 883 53.63 32.53 11.57
N ARG A 884 53.08 33.16 12.63
CA ARG A 884 53.73 34.08 13.61
C ARG A 884 52.65 34.63 14.56
N GLU A 885 52.53 34.12 15.79
CA GLU A 885 53.17 34.57 17.04
C GLU A 885 52.74 35.97 17.54
N GLN A 886 51.90 36.03 18.59
CA GLN A 886 52.35 36.31 19.98
C GLN A 886 51.19 36.26 21.00
N GLU A 887 51.40 35.42 22.02
CA GLU A 887 51.11 35.51 23.47
C GLU A 887 49.83 36.17 24.05
N GLY A 888 49.21 35.47 25.01
CA GLY A 888 48.30 36.10 25.99
C GLY A 888 47.32 35.23 26.79
N ALA A 889 47.83 34.24 27.54
CA ALA A 889 47.36 33.74 28.86
C ALA A 889 45.89 33.31 29.18
N CYS A 890 45.84 32.17 29.90
CA CYS A 890 44.98 31.78 31.04
C CYS A 890 43.60 31.09 30.86
N SER A 891 43.65 29.76 31.07
CA SER A 891 42.96 28.97 32.12
C SER A 891 41.43 28.92 32.27
N GLN A 892 40.94 27.66 32.23
CA GLN A 892 39.88 27.03 33.04
C GLN A 892 38.48 27.65 33.13
N GLY A 893 37.49 26.82 32.77
CA GLY A 893 36.05 26.99 32.96
C GLY A 893 35.28 26.00 32.13
#